data_AF-A0A2Z4Y1I8-F1
#
_entry.id   AF-A0A2Z4Y1I8-F1
#
_cell.length_a   1.000
_cell.length_b   1.000
_cell.length_c   1.000
_cell.angle_alpha   90.00
_cell.angle_beta   90.00
_cell.angle_gamma   90.00
#
_symmetry.space_group_name_H-M   'P 1'
#
loop_
_entity.id
_entity.type
_entity.pdbx_description
1 polymer ?
#
loop_
_entity_poly.entity_id
_entity_poly.type
_entity_poly.pdbx_seq_one_letter_code
_entity_poly.pdbx_strand_id
1 'polypeptide(L)'
;MLEHSRQTRREFLVWVSASVVFILVFVARLTKFIEPDFFMHLRIGQWIIENRKVPHADVFSHIAQGQPWLDHEWLFQVVLYALYRLGGWVGLSLVRCTLLTASYIILWRTCLLLKLSHGLSLALVVIAASMSMGSVEFRPQVVTYLLFPLFFHLSLRHFLGHRGWLWLMPPLMVLWANMHGAFVAFFVLAGMLIIGEVGKHVLRLYGWDTGNLTPPRRILTYGAVVFLTFLATAINPYGFEMLTFPFKVVQHDIFFEMIFEWMPPEFPFFTPFWVVLAAFCVIMLPNWRKVDLTHALLVVGWSYFSLSARRNIVLFGYVAVPLFGYYVVNAGRVLYENGPLWIRQRKIALALPYVAVYAYAAYLVYAVADVGLRSMVHEYGFGPHTEVPERTADFILRERPAGNMFNEYNVGGYLIYRLYPDYLVFQDGRVDVYGPKTFWRYKVIESGNPIWRDAVKEHNLGFFVLTYGGVKYPECLAAQLYNDPDWALVHWDDTCMVFVKRSGPNRALAERLAYKYVNPTSPTESYLDNTDRATSALLELNRALEAVPEMRRARSLKIYCLSVLKRYDEAATETEILRKYQADNAAINALHGRIAFAQKHYAQAEQYFRQALKTRSRSAELWIDLGKTLELQNKTKEAQEAYLRATKYAKEGDLVALMHLARVTSRLGDDKLAASYWDQYLEFRPMDVVALNDAGTLHMRQNDFLRAITFFKRAAELNPQTAAPLYNLACAYAKLHDYARAQHYLKAAIQIGGETIAQIAREDKDLAEYRARPEFEIALRDALTTSMVSVTTGTLTSQSKELSSP
;
A
#
# COMPACT_ATOMS: atom_id res chain seq x y z
N MET A 1 18.39 55.51 -18.15
CA MET A 1 18.71 54.87 -16.84
C MET A 1 17.52 54.12 -16.22
N LEU A 2 16.33 54.73 -16.07
CA LEU A 2 15.17 54.07 -15.44
C LEU A 2 14.64 52.84 -16.18
N GLU A 3 14.63 52.84 -17.52
CA GLU A 3 14.22 51.67 -18.32
C GLU A 3 15.24 50.53 -18.25
N HIS A 4 16.54 50.86 -18.29
CA HIS A 4 17.60 49.89 -18.11
C HIS A 4 17.51 49.24 -16.72
N SER A 5 17.34 50.03 -15.65
CA SER A 5 17.12 49.53 -14.29
C SER A 5 15.88 48.63 -14.17
N ARG A 6 14.77 48.96 -14.84
CA ARG A 6 13.55 48.13 -14.87
C ARG A 6 13.76 46.82 -15.63
N GLN A 7 14.51 46.83 -16.72
CA GLN A 7 14.85 45.63 -17.48
C GLN A 7 15.78 44.71 -16.68
N THR A 8 16.85 45.24 -16.09
CA THR A 8 17.76 44.48 -15.22
C THR A 8 17.02 43.87 -14.04
N ARG A 9 16.08 44.61 -13.41
CA ARG A 9 15.26 44.08 -12.31
C ARG A 9 14.32 42.95 -12.77
N ARG A 10 13.74 43.04 -13.97
CA ARG A 10 12.90 41.97 -14.55
C ARG A 10 13.71 40.72 -14.87
N GLU A 11 14.87 40.88 -15.48
CA GLU A 11 15.77 39.77 -15.79
C GLU A 11 16.24 39.09 -14.49
N PHE A 12 16.63 39.88 -13.48
CA PHE A 12 16.98 39.37 -12.15
C PHE A 12 15.84 38.54 -11.53
N LEU A 13 14.61 39.07 -11.52
CA LEU A 13 13.44 38.35 -10.98
C LEU A 13 13.13 37.06 -11.73
N VAL A 14 13.32 37.03 -13.06
CA VAL A 14 13.17 35.82 -13.87
C VAL A 14 14.18 34.75 -13.47
N TRP A 15 15.46 35.12 -13.33
CA TRP A 15 16.51 34.18 -12.94
C TRP A 15 16.34 33.68 -11.51
N VAL A 16 15.93 34.54 -10.59
CA VAL A 16 15.58 34.14 -9.21
C VAL A 16 14.41 33.15 -9.23
N SER A 17 13.33 33.45 -9.95
CA SER A 17 12.16 32.56 -10.04
C SER A 17 12.51 31.21 -10.66
N ALA A 18 13.29 31.22 -11.74
CA ALA A 18 13.78 29.99 -12.37
C ALA A 18 14.65 29.17 -11.41
N SER A 19 15.56 29.82 -10.70
CA SER A 19 16.42 29.16 -9.71
C SER A 19 15.60 28.52 -8.60
N VAL A 20 14.58 29.21 -8.07
CA VAL A 20 13.67 28.65 -7.06
C VAL A 20 12.95 27.41 -7.59
N VAL A 21 12.37 27.48 -8.79
CA VAL A 21 11.66 26.33 -9.39
C VAL A 21 12.60 25.13 -9.58
N PHE A 22 13.81 25.34 -10.12
CA PHE A 22 14.74 24.23 -10.35
C PHE A 22 15.36 23.68 -9.06
N ILE A 23 15.56 24.51 -8.03
CA ILE A 23 15.93 24.04 -6.70
C ILE A 23 14.80 23.19 -6.11
N LEU A 24 13.54 23.61 -6.23
CA LEU A 24 12.40 22.81 -5.76
C LEU A 24 12.31 21.48 -6.50
N VAL A 25 12.47 21.47 -7.83
CA VAL A 25 12.53 20.24 -8.62
C VAL A 25 13.69 19.34 -8.16
N PHE A 26 14.87 19.91 -7.91
CA PHE A 26 16.04 19.17 -7.44
C PHE A 26 15.80 18.52 -6.07
N VAL A 27 15.31 19.31 -5.10
CA VAL A 27 15.05 18.86 -3.72
C VAL A 27 13.91 17.85 -3.68
N ALA A 28 12.85 18.03 -4.48
CA ALA A 28 11.75 17.08 -4.59
C ALA A 28 12.20 15.70 -5.10
N ARG A 29 13.38 15.60 -5.73
CA ARG A 29 13.98 14.35 -6.20
C ARG A 29 15.06 13.81 -5.27
N LEU A 30 15.30 14.43 -4.12
CA LEU A 30 16.28 13.99 -3.13
C LEU A 30 15.69 12.91 -2.20
N THR A 31 15.31 11.77 -2.79
CA THR A 31 14.69 10.64 -2.11
C THR A 31 15.64 9.44 -2.00
N LYS A 32 15.49 8.60 -0.98
CA LYS A 32 16.26 7.36 -0.86
C LYS A 32 15.91 6.36 -1.97
N PHE A 33 16.82 5.42 -2.23
CA PHE A 33 16.67 4.39 -3.26
C PHE A 33 15.84 3.22 -2.73
N ILE A 34 14.59 3.10 -3.18
CA ILE A 34 13.70 1.99 -2.83
C ILE A 34 13.57 0.95 -3.95
N GLU A 35 13.98 1.32 -5.16
CA GLU A 35 13.59 0.58 -6.35
C GLU A 35 14.21 -0.82 -6.45
N PRO A 36 13.41 -1.90 -6.61
CA PRO A 36 13.89 -3.28 -6.62
C PRO A 36 15.10 -3.55 -7.51
N ASP A 37 15.04 -3.07 -8.76
CA ASP A 37 16.02 -3.42 -9.79
C ASP A 37 17.27 -2.51 -9.75
N PHE A 38 17.20 -1.38 -9.07
CA PHE A 38 18.28 -0.40 -9.02
C PHE A 38 19.59 -1.01 -8.51
N PHE A 39 19.51 -1.79 -7.44
CA PHE A 39 20.67 -2.40 -6.78
C PHE A 39 21.33 -3.45 -7.66
N MET A 40 20.55 -4.16 -8.47
CA MET A 40 21.06 -5.13 -9.43
C MET A 40 21.95 -4.46 -10.46
N HIS A 41 21.55 -3.31 -11.02
CA HIS A 41 22.39 -2.56 -11.97
C HIS A 41 23.74 -2.16 -11.39
N LEU A 42 23.77 -1.80 -10.10
CA LEU A 42 25.02 -1.49 -9.41
C LEU A 42 25.94 -2.72 -9.34
N ARG A 43 25.37 -3.90 -9.07
CA ARG A 43 26.13 -5.16 -9.02
C ARG A 43 26.59 -5.64 -10.39
N ILE A 44 25.76 -5.52 -11.42
CA ILE A 44 26.14 -5.88 -12.79
C ILE A 44 27.26 -4.95 -13.28
N GLY A 45 27.16 -3.65 -13.00
CA GLY A 45 28.22 -2.69 -13.31
C GLY A 45 29.55 -3.04 -12.66
N GLN A 46 29.52 -3.44 -11.37
CA GLN A 46 30.70 -3.97 -10.68
C GLN A 46 31.25 -5.21 -11.38
N TRP A 47 30.39 -6.18 -11.70
CA TRP A 47 30.76 -7.42 -12.35
C TRP A 47 31.42 -7.19 -13.71
N ILE A 48 30.88 -6.28 -14.53
CA ILE A 48 31.43 -5.93 -15.85
C ILE A 48 32.86 -5.38 -15.71
N ILE A 49 33.09 -4.49 -14.72
CA ILE A 49 34.43 -3.92 -14.48
C ILE A 49 35.41 -5.01 -14.00
N GLU A 50 34.98 -5.88 -13.09
CA GLU A 50 35.82 -6.96 -12.54
C GLU A 50 36.18 -8.01 -13.61
N ASN A 51 35.22 -8.36 -14.49
CA ASN A 51 35.39 -9.39 -15.51
C ASN A 51 35.86 -8.86 -16.87
N ARG A 52 35.87 -7.53 -17.07
CA ARG A 52 36.22 -6.83 -18.32
C ARG A 52 35.44 -7.30 -19.55
N LYS A 53 34.17 -7.69 -19.35
CA LYS A 53 33.27 -8.12 -20.42
C LYS A 53 31.82 -7.84 -20.05
N VAL A 54 30.98 -7.64 -21.06
CA VAL A 54 29.53 -7.56 -20.90
C VAL A 54 28.96 -8.99 -20.77
N PRO A 55 28.04 -9.25 -19.82
CA PRO A 55 27.45 -10.57 -19.69
C PRO A 55 26.59 -10.91 -20.91
N HIS A 56 26.82 -12.08 -21.50
CA HIS A 56 26.02 -12.64 -22.60
C HIS A 56 25.08 -13.77 -22.14
N ALA A 57 25.17 -14.14 -20.86
CA ALA A 57 24.34 -15.16 -20.25
C ALA A 57 24.12 -14.81 -18.77
N ASP A 58 23.03 -15.32 -18.19
CA ASP A 58 22.75 -15.10 -16.77
C ASP A 58 23.75 -15.82 -15.87
N VAL A 59 24.22 -15.07 -14.87
CA VAL A 59 25.17 -15.54 -13.84
C VAL A 59 24.66 -15.30 -12.43
N PHE A 60 23.52 -14.63 -12.26
CA PHE A 60 23.04 -14.16 -10.95
C PHE A 60 21.94 -15.04 -10.37
N SER A 61 21.23 -15.82 -11.20
CA SER A 61 20.18 -16.73 -10.75
C SER A 61 20.59 -18.19 -10.91
N HIS A 62 20.04 -19.06 -10.04
CA HIS A 62 20.27 -20.50 -10.16
C HIS A 62 19.28 -21.19 -11.11
N ILE A 63 18.11 -20.58 -11.38
CA ILE A 63 17.11 -21.19 -12.28
C ILE A 63 17.31 -20.84 -13.76
N ALA A 64 17.96 -19.72 -14.07
CA ALA A 64 18.24 -19.28 -15.43
C ALA A 64 19.75 -19.26 -15.74
N GLN A 65 20.57 -19.92 -14.92
CA GLN A 65 22.02 -19.92 -15.08
C GLN A 65 22.43 -20.36 -16.50
N GLY A 66 23.22 -19.53 -17.19
CA GLY A 66 23.67 -19.79 -18.55
C GLY A 66 22.65 -19.48 -19.65
N GLN A 67 21.42 -19.05 -19.33
CA GLN A 67 20.46 -18.60 -20.33
C GLN A 67 20.98 -17.35 -21.05
N PRO A 68 20.85 -17.26 -22.39
CA PRO A 68 21.29 -16.10 -23.14
C PRO A 68 20.65 -14.81 -22.63
N TRP A 69 21.48 -13.77 -22.46
CA TRP A 69 21.02 -12.48 -21.98
C TRP A 69 21.66 -11.37 -22.81
N LEU A 70 20.79 -10.50 -23.34
CA LEU A 70 21.19 -9.29 -24.06
C LEU A 70 21.09 -8.12 -23.09
N ASP A 71 22.20 -7.83 -22.41
CA ASP A 71 22.28 -6.70 -21.49
C ASP A 71 22.36 -5.38 -22.27
N HIS A 72 21.18 -4.82 -22.56
CA HIS A 72 21.01 -3.61 -23.34
C HIS A 72 21.33 -2.32 -22.55
N GLU A 73 21.71 -2.42 -21.28
CA GLU A 73 21.93 -1.28 -20.37
C GLU A 73 23.34 -1.30 -19.75
N TRP A 74 24.24 -2.12 -20.31
CA TRP A 74 25.59 -2.35 -19.78
C TRP A 74 26.38 -1.07 -19.52
N LEU A 75 26.29 -0.06 -20.41
CA LEU A 75 27.04 1.19 -20.26
C LEU A 75 26.48 2.02 -19.10
N PHE A 76 25.16 2.03 -18.92
CA PHE A 76 24.54 2.69 -17.77
C PHE A 76 25.04 2.05 -16.47
N GLN A 77 25.08 0.72 -16.41
CA GLN A 77 25.51 -0.02 -15.21
C GLN A 77 26.99 0.25 -14.88
N VAL A 78 27.88 0.25 -15.87
CA VAL A 78 29.31 0.58 -15.68
C VAL A 78 29.47 2.02 -15.17
N VAL A 79 28.78 2.99 -15.78
CA VAL A 79 28.82 4.40 -15.35
C VAL A 79 28.23 4.55 -13.94
N LEU A 80 27.13 3.86 -13.65
CA LEU A 80 26.49 3.87 -12.34
C LEU A 80 27.45 3.40 -11.25
N TYR A 81 28.10 2.25 -11.44
CA TYR A 81 29.07 1.75 -10.46
C TYR A 81 30.32 2.63 -10.35
N ALA A 82 30.80 3.21 -11.45
CA ALA A 82 31.90 4.17 -11.41
C ALA A 82 31.55 5.42 -10.58
N LEU A 83 30.34 5.97 -10.77
CA LEU A 83 29.85 7.10 -9.97
C LEU A 83 29.67 6.74 -8.50
N TYR A 84 29.19 5.53 -8.21
CA TYR A 84 29.09 5.00 -6.86
C TYR A 84 30.47 4.90 -6.19
N ARG A 85 31.49 4.44 -6.91
CA ARG A 85 32.87 4.36 -6.41
C ARG A 85 33.48 5.73 -6.11
N LEU A 86 33.08 6.77 -6.83
CA LEU A 86 33.60 8.13 -6.66
C LEU A 86 32.89 8.92 -5.54
N GLY A 87 31.57 8.80 -5.43
CA GLY A 87 30.77 9.65 -4.54
C GLY A 87 29.84 8.91 -3.58
N GLY A 88 29.86 7.57 -3.58
CA GLY A 88 28.96 6.73 -2.79
C GLY A 88 27.49 7.05 -3.07
N TRP A 89 26.65 6.84 -2.05
CA TRP A 89 25.22 7.13 -2.12
C TRP A 89 24.91 8.61 -2.39
N VAL A 90 25.70 9.52 -1.82
CA VAL A 90 25.52 10.97 -2.00
C VAL A 90 25.76 11.34 -3.45
N GLY A 91 26.85 10.86 -4.06
CA GLY A 91 27.18 11.10 -5.46
C GLY A 91 26.07 10.61 -6.40
N LEU A 92 25.56 9.40 -6.20
CA LEU A 92 24.46 8.86 -7.00
C LEU A 92 23.18 9.70 -6.88
N SER A 93 22.80 10.09 -5.67
CA SER A 93 21.62 10.93 -5.45
C SER A 93 21.77 12.29 -6.13
N LEU A 94 22.94 12.93 -6.02
CA LEU A 94 23.21 14.21 -6.67
C LEU A 94 23.18 14.10 -8.20
N VAL A 95 23.77 13.04 -8.77
CA VAL A 95 23.71 12.80 -10.23
C VAL A 95 22.27 12.63 -10.69
N ARG A 96 21.47 11.80 -10.01
CA ARG A 96 20.04 11.65 -10.33
C ARG A 96 19.32 12.99 -10.34
N CYS A 97 19.43 13.75 -9.25
CA CYS A 97 18.76 15.04 -9.11
C CYS A 97 19.22 16.00 -10.21
N THR A 98 20.51 16.05 -10.53
CA THR A 98 21.05 16.89 -11.60
C THR A 98 20.52 16.48 -12.98
N LEU A 99 20.53 15.19 -13.34
CA LEU A 99 20.04 14.71 -14.64
C LEU A 99 18.55 15.03 -14.83
N LEU A 100 17.74 14.81 -13.79
CA LEU A 100 16.32 15.11 -13.82
C LEU A 100 16.06 16.61 -13.90
N THR A 101 16.73 17.43 -13.08
CA THR A 101 16.61 18.89 -13.17
C THR A 101 17.06 19.41 -14.54
N ALA A 102 18.14 18.86 -15.11
CA ALA A 102 18.61 19.20 -16.45
C ALA A 102 17.55 18.92 -17.53
N SER A 103 16.81 17.82 -17.42
CA SER A 103 15.70 17.52 -18.35
C SER A 103 14.63 18.63 -18.36
N TYR A 104 14.29 19.18 -17.18
CA TYR A 104 13.30 20.25 -17.06
C TYR A 104 13.86 21.62 -17.46
N ILE A 105 15.17 21.83 -17.31
CA ILE A 105 15.84 23.00 -17.89
C ILE A 105 15.76 22.94 -19.42
N ILE A 106 15.96 21.76 -20.02
CA ILE A 106 15.78 21.58 -21.48
C ILE A 106 14.33 21.84 -21.87
N LEU A 107 13.36 21.32 -21.11
CA LEU A 107 11.94 21.62 -21.34
C LEU A 107 11.63 23.12 -21.28
N TRP A 108 12.18 23.82 -20.29
CA TRP A 108 12.07 25.28 -20.18
C TRP A 108 12.66 25.98 -21.41
N ARG A 109 13.85 25.57 -21.86
CA ARG A 109 14.48 26.08 -23.08
C ARG A 109 13.64 25.80 -24.33
N THR A 110 12.95 24.66 -24.41
CA THR A 110 12.01 24.34 -25.48
C THR A 110 10.79 25.25 -25.46
N CYS A 111 10.23 25.56 -24.29
CA CYS A 111 9.16 26.55 -24.16
C CYS A 111 9.61 27.95 -24.64
N LEU A 112 10.82 28.38 -24.27
CA LEU A 112 11.37 29.66 -24.72
C LEU A 112 11.65 29.67 -26.23
N LEU A 113 12.06 28.53 -26.80
CA LEU A 113 12.24 28.36 -28.25
C LEU A 113 10.91 28.54 -29.01
N LEU A 114 9.79 28.14 -28.40
CA LEU A 114 8.43 28.41 -28.87
C LEU A 114 7.93 29.84 -28.57
N LYS A 115 8.82 30.74 -28.13
CA LYS A 115 8.54 32.16 -27.80
C LYS A 115 7.57 32.35 -26.64
N LEU A 116 7.46 31.37 -25.73
CA LEU A 116 6.68 31.52 -24.50
C LEU A 116 7.40 32.44 -23.51
N SER A 117 6.64 33.13 -22.66
CA SER A 117 7.23 33.95 -21.59
C SER A 117 7.90 33.06 -20.54
N HIS A 118 8.92 33.59 -19.84
CA HIS A 118 9.60 32.84 -18.79
C HIS A 118 8.66 32.35 -17.69
N GLY A 119 7.73 33.21 -17.23
CA GLY A 119 6.77 32.84 -16.18
C GLY A 119 5.86 31.68 -16.60
N LEU A 120 5.28 31.75 -17.80
CA LEU A 120 4.43 30.67 -18.31
C LEU A 120 5.24 29.39 -18.48
N SER A 121 6.45 29.51 -19.02
CA SER A 121 7.35 28.37 -19.22
C SER A 121 7.71 27.66 -17.90
N LEU A 122 7.93 28.42 -16.82
CA LEU A 122 8.19 27.85 -15.49
C LEU A 122 6.95 27.15 -14.91
N ALA A 123 5.76 27.73 -15.06
CA ALA A 123 4.52 27.09 -14.62
C ALA A 123 4.26 25.77 -15.37
N LEU A 124 4.54 25.74 -16.68
CA LEU A 124 4.46 24.53 -17.51
C LEU A 124 5.48 23.47 -17.08
N VAL A 125 6.70 23.88 -16.70
CA VAL A 125 7.70 22.97 -16.12
C VAL A 125 7.20 22.33 -14.83
N VAL A 126 6.58 23.11 -13.93
CA VAL A 126 5.97 22.57 -12.70
C VAL A 126 4.90 21.52 -13.01
N ILE A 127 4.03 21.80 -13.99
CA ILE A 127 3.00 20.86 -14.43
C ILE A 127 3.64 19.57 -14.98
N ALA A 128 4.60 19.68 -15.91
CA ALA A 128 5.29 18.52 -16.47
C ALA A 128 6.07 17.73 -15.40
N ALA A 129 6.70 18.41 -14.44
CA ALA A 129 7.39 17.76 -13.33
C ALA A 129 6.42 16.98 -12.43
N SER A 130 5.22 17.52 -12.16
CA SER A 130 4.21 16.84 -11.36
C SER A 130 3.67 15.55 -12.02
N MET A 131 3.59 15.52 -13.36
CA MET A 131 3.16 14.34 -14.13
C MET A 131 4.11 13.14 -14.00
N SER A 132 5.31 13.38 -13.48
CA SER A 132 6.39 12.39 -13.37
C SER A 132 6.67 11.97 -11.92
N MET A 133 5.86 12.40 -10.96
CA MET A 133 6.09 12.11 -9.54
C MET A 133 5.91 10.65 -9.15
N GLY A 134 5.19 9.85 -9.95
CA GLY A 134 4.99 8.41 -9.72
C GLY A 134 5.69 7.51 -10.73
N SER A 135 6.68 8.01 -11.48
CA SER A 135 7.32 7.23 -12.57
C SER A 135 8.81 7.50 -12.73
N VAL A 136 9.41 8.36 -11.89
CA VAL A 136 10.80 8.79 -12.06
C VAL A 136 11.65 8.30 -10.90
N GLU A 137 12.19 7.11 -11.08
CA GLU A 137 13.19 6.50 -10.20
C GLU A 137 14.59 6.60 -10.82
N PHE A 138 15.62 6.24 -10.06
CA PHE A 138 17.00 6.19 -10.58
C PHE A 138 17.28 4.91 -11.36
N ARG A 139 16.49 4.66 -12.39
CA ARG A 139 16.66 3.56 -13.33
C ARG A 139 17.46 4.03 -14.56
N PRO A 140 17.93 3.12 -15.41
CA PRO A 140 18.43 3.44 -16.76
C PRO A 140 17.58 4.47 -17.51
N GLN A 141 16.26 4.45 -17.29
CA GLN A 141 15.28 5.39 -17.83
C GLN A 141 15.58 6.89 -17.54
N VAL A 142 16.33 7.22 -16.49
CA VAL A 142 16.78 8.61 -16.22
C VAL A 142 17.54 9.21 -17.41
N VAL A 143 18.26 8.37 -18.17
CA VAL A 143 18.97 8.78 -19.39
C VAL A 143 17.99 9.14 -20.50
N THR A 144 16.92 8.36 -20.67
CA THR A 144 15.83 8.70 -21.59
C THR A 144 15.18 10.02 -21.21
N TYR A 145 14.95 10.27 -19.92
CA TYR A 145 14.36 11.53 -19.47
C TYR A 145 15.24 12.75 -19.74
N LEU A 146 16.56 12.59 -19.82
CA LEU A 146 17.46 13.66 -20.26
C LEU A 146 17.51 13.79 -21.79
N LEU A 147 17.77 12.68 -22.50
CA LEU A 147 18.08 12.70 -23.92
C LEU A 147 16.85 12.86 -24.81
N PHE A 148 15.69 12.32 -24.42
CA PHE A 148 14.47 12.48 -25.21
C PHE A 148 14.03 13.96 -25.37
N PRO A 149 13.88 14.77 -24.31
CA PRO A 149 13.56 16.19 -24.48
C PRO A 149 14.71 16.96 -25.15
N LEU A 150 15.96 16.54 -25.02
CA LEU A 150 17.08 17.13 -25.76
C LEU A 150 16.93 16.90 -27.27
N PHE A 151 16.65 15.68 -27.70
CA PHE A 151 16.44 15.35 -29.10
C PHE A 151 15.21 16.08 -29.66
N PHE A 152 14.13 16.17 -28.88
CA PHE A 152 12.97 16.99 -29.26
C PHE A 152 13.34 18.47 -29.42
N HIS A 153 14.08 19.04 -28.46
CA HIS A 153 14.56 20.43 -28.51
C HIS A 153 15.41 20.70 -29.76
N LEU A 154 16.38 19.83 -30.05
CA LEU A 154 17.26 19.93 -31.22
C LEU A 154 16.49 19.82 -32.54
N SER A 155 15.50 18.92 -32.60
CA SER A 155 14.62 18.75 -33.75
C SER A 155 13.82 20.02 -34.01
N LEU A 156 13.14 20.53 -32.98
CA LEU A 156 12.33 21.74 -33.08
C LEU A 156 13.18 22.96 -33.47
N ARG A 157 14.38 23.08 -32.89
CA ARG A 157 15.35 24.14 -33.21
C ARG A 157 15.72 24.15 -34.69
N HIS A 158 15.94 22.98 -35.28
CA HIS A 158 16.23 22.82 -36.72
C HIS A 158 15.03 23.24 -37.59
N PHE A 159 13.82 22.77 -37.26
CA PHE A 159 12.61 23.12 -38.02
C PHE A 159 12.30 24.62 -37.96
N LEU A 160 12.52 25.25 -36.79
CA LEU A 160 12.41 26.70 -36.61
C LEU A 160 13.54 27.51 -37.27
N GLY A 161 14.56 26.85 -37.83
CA GLY A 161 15.57 27.46 -38.69
C GLY A 161 16.85 27.91 -38.01
N HIS A 162 17.05 27.54 -36.75
CA HIS A 162 18.31 27.77 -36.07
C HIS A 162 19.35 26.70 -36.48
N ARG A 163 20.59 27.10 -36.75
CA ARG A 163 21.67 26.21 -37.20
C ARG A 163 22.48 25.62 -36.03
N GLY A 164 23.19 24.52 -36.30
CA GLY A 164 24.46 24.17 -35.64
C GLY A 164 24.51 22.94 -34.72
N TRP A 165 23.36 22.38 -34.30
CA TRP A 165 23.36 21.39 -33.20
C TRP A 165 22.71 20.05 -33.55
N LEU A 166 22.10 19.93 -34.73
CA LEU A 166 21.42 18.69 -35.16
C LEU A 166 22.40 17.50 -35.27
N TRP A 167 23.64 17.76 -35.68
CA TRP A 167 24.70 16.75 -35.84
C TRP A 167 25.23 16.17 -34.53
N LEU A 168 24.77 16.66 -33.37
CA LEU A 168 25.03 16.01 -32.09
C LEU A 168 24.18 14.76 -31.87
N MET A 169 23.10 14.57 -32.63
CA MET A 169 22.20 13.42 -32.44
C MET A 169 22.89 12.06 -32.63
N PRO A 170 23.68 11.80 -33.71
CA PRO A 170 24.35 10.51 -33.85
C PRO A 170 25.28 10.13 -32.68
N PRO A 171 26.26 10.97 -32.24
CA PRO A 171 27.11 10.60 -31.12
C PRO A 171 26.36 10.47 -29.79
N LEU A 172 25.35 11.31 -29.54
CA LEU A 172 24.50 11.16 -28.35
C LEU A 172 23.64 9.89 -28.40
N MET A 173 23.26 9.42 -29.58
CA MET A 173 22.52 8.18 -29.74
C MET A 173 23.38 6.95 -29.44
N VAL A 174 24.69 6.99 -29.74
CA VAL A 174 25.60 5.92 -29.28
C VAL A 174 25.53 5.78 -27.76
N LEU A 175 25.57 6.90 -27.02
CA LEU A 175 25.43 6.87 -25.57
C LEU A 175 24.05 6.36 -25.14
N TRP A 176 22.98 6.87 -25.77
CA TRP A 176 21.62 6.49 -25.40
C TRP A 176 21.34 5.01 -25.64
N ALA A 177 21.67 4.50 -26.81
CA ALA A 177 21.41 3.12 -27.21
C ALA A 177 22.08 2.11 -26.28
N ASN A 178 23.27 2.44 -25.73
CA ASN A 178 23.98 1.58 -24.78
C ASN A 178 23.56 1.78 -23.32
N MET A 179 22.74 2.79 -23.02
CA MET A 179 22.32 3.12 -21.66
C MET A 179 20.88 2.71 -21.33
N HIS A 180 19.94 2.76 -22.28
CA HIS A 180 18.55 2.40 -22.02
C HIS A 180 17.77 2.10 -23.31
N GLY A 181 16.94 1.05 -23.28
CA GLY A 181 16.21 0.55 -24.46
C GLY A 181 15.15 1.49 -25.04
N ALA A 182 14.69 2.50 -24.30
CA ALA A 182 13.68 3.45 -24.80
C ALA A 182 14.24 4.51 -25.78
N PHE A 183 15.46 4.34 -26.31
CA PHE A 183 15.98 5.17 -27.40
C PHE A 183 15.08 5.12 -28.65
N VAL A 184 14.32 4.03 -28.84
CA VAL A 184 13.35 3.89 -29.96
C VAL A 184 12.26 4.96 -29.94
N ALA A 185 11.94 5.52 -28.77
CA ALA A 185 11.01 6.63 -28.63
C ALA A 185 11.40 7.85 -29.50
N PHE A 186 12.69 8.07 -29.73
CA PHE A 186 13.15 9.12 -30.64
C PHE A 186 12.76 8.86 -32.10
N PHE A 187 12.85 7.63 -32.59
CA PHE A 187 12.50 7.33 -33.98
C PHE A 187 10.99 7.49 -34.23
N VAL A 188 10.17 7.16 -33.22
CA VAL A 188 8.72 7.46 -33.24
C VAL A 188 8.49 8.97 -33.33
N LEU A 189 9.16 9.76 -32.47
CA LEU A 189 9.09 11.23 -32.49
C LEU A 189 9.54 11.80 -33.84
N ALA A 190 10.69 11.35 -34.36
CA ALA A 190 11.25 11.81 -35.62
C ALA A 190 10.35 11.45 -36.82
N GLY A 191 9.75 10.25 -36.80
CA GLY A 191 8.75 9.84 -37.78
C GLY A 191 7.54 10.76 -37.78
N MET A 192 6.96 11.06 -36.62
CA MET A 192 5.83 12.00 -36.50
C MET A 192 6.19 13.41 -37.03
N LEU A 193 7.41 13.89 -36.74
CA LEU A 193 7.89 15.19 -37.25
C LEU A 193 8.01 15.18 -38.78
N ILE A 194 8.64 14.16 -39.37
CA ILE A 194 8.81 14.05 -40.82
C ILE A 194 7.45 13.92 -41.51
N ILE A 195 6.58 13.01 -41.02
CA ILE A 195 5.24 12.79 -41.56
C ILE A 195 4.42 14.07 -41.47
N GLY A 196 4.47 14.78 -40.34
CA GLY A 196 3.81 16.07 -40.17
C GLY A 196 4.29 17.10 -41.18
N GLU A 197 5.59 17.34 -41.25
CA GLU A 197 6.14 18.36 -42.15
C GLU A 197 5.92 18.03 -43.64
N VAL A 198 6.04 16.76 -44.05
CA VAL A 198 5.71 16.31 -45.41
C VAL A 198 4.21 16.43 -45.68
N GLY A 199 3.38 15.99 -44.73
CA GLY A 199 1.92 16.08 -44.81
C GLY A 199 1.45 17.52 -44.97
N LYS A 200 2.12 18.50 -44.36
CA LYS A 200 1.83 19.92 -44.56
C LYS A 200 1.99 20.35 -46.01
N HIS A 201 3.04 19.89 -46.71
CA HIS A 201 3.23 20.16 -48.13
C HIS A 201 2.14 19.50 -48.98
N VAL A 202 1.83 18.23 -48.72
CA VAL A 202 0.83 17.48 -49.48
C VAL A 202 -0.56 18.11 -49.33
N LEU A 203 -1.01 18.32 -48.10
CA LEU A 203 -2.33 18.89 -47.82
C LEU A 203 -2.47 20.34 -48.33
N ARG A 204 -1.37 21.10 -48.42
CA ARG A 204 -1.39 22.44 -49.04
C ARG A 204 -1.74 22.37 -50.52
N LEU A 205 -1.36 21.30 -51.24
CA LEU A 205 -1.76 21.08 -52.64
C LEU A 205 -3.27 20.90 -52.79
N TYR A 206 -3.95 20.41 -51.75
CA TYR A 206 -5.40 20.24 -51.70
C TYR A 206 -6.13 21.43 -51.07
N GLY A 207 -5.45 22.57 -50.88
CA GLY A 207 -6.05 23.81 -50.38
C GLY A 207 -6.25 23.89 -48.86
N TRP A 208 -5.68 22.96 -48.08
CA TRP A 208 -5.77 23.01 -46.61
C TRP A 208 -4.78 24.01 -46.02
N ASP A 209 -5.23 24.77 -45.02
CA ASP A 209 -4.33 25.61 -44.23
C ASP A 209 -3.61 24.77 -43.17
N THR A 210 -2.34 24.47 -43.44
CA THR A 210 -1.52 23.58 -42.62
C THR A 210 -0.49 24.32 -41.76
N GLY A 211 -0.56 25.65 -41.72
CA GLY A 211 0.42 26.49 -41.05
C GLY A 211 1.67 26.77 -41.90
N ASN A 212 2.78 27.10 -41.23
CA ASN A 212 4.01 27.48 -41.92
C ASN A 212 4.70 26.25 -42.54
N LEU A 213 5.02 26.34 -43.84
CA LEU A 213 5.73 25.30 -44.56
C LEU A 213 7.24 25.36 -44.26
N THR A 214 7.77 24.23 -43.80
CA THR A 214 9.21 24.04 -43.69
C THR A 214 9.81 23.81 -45.08
N PRO A 215 10.94 24.45 -45.45
CA PRO A 215 11.61 24.18 -46.71
C PRO A 215 11.98 22.68 -46.88
N PRO A 216 11.73 22.04 -48.03
CA PRO A 216 12.02 20.61 -48.25
C PRO A 216 13.46 20.21 -47.93
N ARG A 217 14.44 21.09 -48.21
CA ARG A 217 15.85 20.87 -47.87
C ARG A 217 16.07 20.61 -46.37
N ARG A 218 15.31 21.27 -45.48
CA ARG A 218 15.41 21.04 -44.03
C ARG A 218 14.83 19.68 -43.64
N ILE A 219 13.73 19.27 -44.26
CA ILE A 219 13.13 17.94 -44.04
C ILE A 219 14.12 16.85 -44.48
N LEU A 220 14.73 17.00 -45.67
CA LEU A 220 15.76 16.07 -46.16
C LEU A 220 17.01 16.04 -45.26
N THR A 221 17.49 17.21 -44.81
CA THR A 221 18.63 17.27 -43.88
C THR A 221 18.31 16.57 -42.56
N TYR A 222 17.10 16.77 -42.03
CA TYR A 222 16.64 16.11 -40.82
C TYR A 222 16.55 14.59 -41.03
N GLY A 223 15.95 14.14 -42.13
CA GLY A 223 15.89 12.72 -42.50
C GLY A 223 17.27 12.07 -42.63
N ALA A 224 18.24 12.75 -43.24
CA ALA A 224 19.61 12.26 -43.34
C ALA A 224 20.27 12.13 -41.96
N VAL A 225 20.09 13.10 -41.06
CA VAL A 225 20.63 13.00 -39.69
C VAL A 225 19.92 11.90 -38.90
N VAL A 226 18.59 11.75 -39.03
CA VAL A 226 17.84 10.65 -38.40
C VAL A 226 18.35 9.30 -38.90
N PHE A 227 18.64 9.15 -40.19
CA PHE A 227 19.22 7.94 -40.74
C PHE A 227 20.61 7.64 -40.18
N LEU A 228 21.50 8.64 -40.10
CA LEU A 228 22.81 8.47 -39.44
C LEU A 228 22.67 8.16 -37.95
N THR A 229 21.68 8.74 -37.28
CA THR A 229 21.35 8.47 -35.88
C THR A 229 20.86 7.03 -35.71
N PHE A 230 20.09 6.51 -36.67
CA PHE A 230 19.70 5.10 -36.71
C PHE A 230 20.92 4.18 -36.88
N LEU A 231 21.83 4.48 -37.80
CA LEU A 231 23.07 3.70 -37.95
C LEU A 231 23.94 3.74 -36.68
N ALA A 232 23.96 4.87 -35.97
CA ALA A 232 24.71 5.01 -34.72
C ALA A 232 24.22 4.06 -33.62
N THR A 233 22.97 3.58 -33.67
CA THR A 233 22.46 2.60 -32.70
C THR A 233 23.20 1.27 -32.75
N ALA A 234 23.81 0.92 -33.89
CA ALA A 234 24.58 -0.31 -34.06
C ALA A 234 25.97 -0.27 -33.42
N ILE A 235 26.39 0.88 -32.87
CA ILE A 235 27.67 1.02 -32.15
C ILE A 235 27.45 0.53 -30.71
N ASN A 236 27.40 -0.79 -30.55
CA ASN A 236 27.26 -1.48 -29.27
C ASN A 236 27.80 -2.93 -29.41
N PRO A 237 28.02 -3.68 -28.31
CA PRO A 237 28.55 -5.05 -28.37
C PRO A 237 27.71 -6.06 -29.19
N TYR A 238 26.44 -5.77 -29.42
CA TYR A 238 25.45 -6.63 -30.09
C TYR A 238 25.09 -6.15 -31.52
N GLY A 239 25.68 -5.04 -31.99
CA GLY A 239 25.38 -4.49 -33.32
C GLY A 239 23.91 -4.16 -33.53
N PHE A 240 23.35 -4.56 -34.67
CA PHE A 240 21.93 -4.34 -34.99
C PHE A 240 20.96 -5.27 -34.25
N GLU A 241 21.45 -6.34 -33.60
CA GLU A 241 20.58 -7.22 -32.81
C GLU A 241 19.89 -6.47 -31.67
N MET A 242 20.54 -5.42 -31.15
CA MET A 242 20.00 -4.48 -30.17
C MET A 242 18.63 -3.90 -30.57
N LEU A 243 18.38 -3.73 -31.87
CA LEU A 243 17.10 -3.21 -32.37
C LEU A 243 15.94 -4.21 -32.21
N THR A 244 16.25 -5.50 -32.03
CA THR A 244 15.22 -6.53 -31.86
C THR A 244 14.63 -6.53 -30.45
N PHE A 245 15.35 -5.99 -29.45
CA PHE A 245 14.97 -6.06 -28.05
C PHE A 245 13.57 -5.48 -27.75
N PRO A 246 13.21 -4.25 -28.19
CA PRO A 246 11.87 -3.71 -27.95
C PRO A 246 10.75 -4.56 -28.54
N PHE A 247 10.99 -5.24 -29.66
CA PHE A 247 10.00 -6.13 -30.28
C PHE A 247 9.88 -7.45 -29.52
N LYS A 248 10.98 -8.00 -29.00
CA LYS A 248 10.95 -9.20 -28.14
C LYS A 248 10.14 -8.95 -26.85
N VAL A 249 10.25 -7.75 -26.27
CA VAL A 249 9.51 -7.38 -25.05
C VAL A 249 8.01 -7.24 -25.34
N VAL A 250 7.63 -6.52 -26.40
CA VAL A 250 6.22 -6.25 -26.73
C VAL A 250 5.47 -7.49 -27.25
N GLN A 251 6.18 -8.53 -27.68
CA GLN A 251 5.58 -9.81 -28.10
C GLN A 251 4.98 -10.64 -26.95
N HIS A 252 5.21 -10.25 -25.69
CA HIS A 252 4.73 -11.00 -24.53
C HIS A 252 3.71 -10.18 -23.73
N ASP A 253 2.46 -10.67 -23.68
CA ASP A 253 1.34 -10.02 -22.96
C ASP A 253 1.61 -9.80 -21.47
N ILE A 254 2.50 -10.60 -20.88
CA ILE A 254 2.84 -10.56 -19.45
C ILE A 254 3.33 -9.20 -18.97
N PHE A 255 4.01 -8.43 -19.84
CA PHE A 255 4.47 -7.09 -19.51
C PHE A 255 3.28 -6.14 -19.30
N PHE A 256 2.24 -6.25 -20.13
CA PHE A 256 1.05 -5.40 -20.09
C PHE A 256 0.06 -5.78 -18.99
N GLU A 257 0.06 -7.05 -18.56
CA GLU A 257 -0.87 -7.56 -17.54
C GLU A 257 -0.35 -7.42 -16.10
N MET A 258 0.97 -7.38 -15.90
CA MET A 258 1.54 -7.58 -14.55
C MET A 258 2.55 -6.52 -14.12
N ILE A 259 3.16 -5.77 -15.05
CA ILE A 259 4.11 -4.71 -14.70
C ILE A 259 3.38 -3.37 -14.66
N PHE A 260 3.30 -2.80 -13.46
CA PHE A 260 2.50 -1.61 -13.15
C PHE A 260 2.78 -0.42 -14.09
N GLU A 261 4.01 -0.24 -14.58
CA GLU A 261 4.38 0.87 -15.47
C GLU A 261 3.88 0.71 -16.93
N TRP A 262 3.59 -0.52 -17.36
CA TRP A 262 3.14 -0.85 -18.73
C TRP A 262 1.61 -0.86 -18.86
N MET A 263 0.89 -0.86 -17.74
CA MET A 263 -0.55 -0.76 -17.71
C MET A 263 -1.05 0.65 -18.14
N PRO A 264 -2.26 0.76 -18.69
CA PRO A 264 -2.93 2.04 -18.92
C PRO A 264 -3.08 2.87 -17.62
N PRO A 265 -2.99 4.20 -17.68
CA PRO A 265 -3.28 5.04 -16.52
C PRO A 265 -4.75 4.95 -16.12
N GLU A 266 -5.02 4.87 -14.82
CA GLU A 266 -6.37 4.83 -14.26
C GLU A 266 -6.77 6.20 -13.70
N PHE A 267 -8.01 6.62 -13.91
CA PHE A 267 -8.55 7.84 -13.30
C PHE A 267 -9.08 7.53 -11.88
N PRO A 268 -8.82 8.38 -10.85
CA PRO A 268 -8.23 9.72 -10.91
C PRO A 268 -6.71 9.78 -10.68
N PHE A 269 -5.98 8.65 -10.67
CA PHE A 269 -4.51 8.66 -10.56
C PHE A 269 -3.88 9.44 -11.73
N PHE A 270 -2.68 9.98 -11.53
CA PHE A 270 -2.02 10.86 -12.50
C PHE A 270 -2.87 12.08 -12.88
N THR A 271 -3.58 12.69 -11.92
CA THR A 271 -4.46 13.84 -12.15
C THR A 271 -3.83 14.96 -13.02
N PRO A 272 -2.55 15.34 -12.87
CA PRO A 272 -1.91 16.32 -13.75
C PRO A 272 -1.95 15.96 -15.23
N PHE A 273 -1.80 14.67 -15.55
CA PHE A 273 -1.89 14.18 -16.91
C PHE A 273 -3.31 14.34 -17.49
N TRP A 274 -4.32 13.91 -16.75
CA TRP A 274 -5.72 14.02 -17.19
C TRP A 274 -6.18 15.47 -17.38
N VAL A 275 -5.77 16.36 -16.47
CA VAL A 275 -6.10 17.79 -16.57
C VAL A 275 -5.47 18.42 -17.81
N VAL A 276 -4.19 18.15 -18.07
CA VAL A 276 -3.50 18.66 -19.27
C VAL A 276 -4.13 18.10 -20.54
N LEU A 277 -4.42 16.80 -20.59
CA LEU A 277 -5.05 16.15 -21.75
C LEU A 277 -6.42 16.77 -22.04
N ALA A 278 -7.28 16.91 -21.02
CA ALA A 278 -8.59 17.53 -21.15
C ALA A 278 -8.50 19.00 -21.58
N ALA A 279 -7.61 19.78 -20.96
CA ALA A 279 -7.39 21.17 -21.32
C ALA A 279 -6.91 21.31 -22.77
N PHE A 280 -6.08 20.39 -23.24
CA PHE A 280 -5.63 20.35 -24.63
C PHE A 280 -6.80 20.15 -25.60
N CYS A 281 -7.67 19.17 -25.32
CA CYS A 281 -8.87 18.91 -26.12
C CYS A 281 -9.79 20.14 -26.17
N VAL A 282 -10.03 20.80 -25.04
CA VAL A 282 -10.88 22.00 -24.96
C VAL A 282 -10.32 23.16 -25.78
N ILE A 283 -9.00 23.35 -25.81
CA ILE A 283 -8.37 24.44 -26.56
C ILE A 283 -8.28 24.12 -28.06
N MET A 284 -7.99 22.86 -28.41
CA MET A 284 -7.73 22.44 -29.78
C MET A 284 -8.98 22.13 -30.59
N LEU A 285 -9.96 21.41 -30.04
CA LEU A 285 -11.12 20.97 -30.80
C LEU A 285 -11.88 22.13 -31.46
N PRO A 286 -12.12 23.29 -30.79
CA PRO A 286 -12.73 24.44 -31.44
C PRO A 286 -11.86 25.08 -32.53
N ASN A 287 -10.54 24.89 -32.45
CA ASN A 287 -9.54 25.50 -33.32
C ASN A 287 -8.90 24.50 -34.29
N TRP A 288 -9.45 23.29 -34.46
CA TRP A 288 -8.77 22.15 -35.11
C TRP A 288 -8.27 22.45 -36.53
N ARG A 289 -8.96 23.32 -37.28
CA ARG A 289 -8.55 23.78 -38.62
C ARG A 289 -7.34 24.71 -38.64
N LYS A 290 -7.00 25.33 -37.51
CA LYS A 290 -5.85 26.24 -37.34
C LYS A 290 -4.67 25.57 -36.63
N VAL A 291 -4.82 24.30 -36.30
CA VAL A 291 -3.78 23.53 -35.64
C VAL A 291 -2.77 23.08 -36.69
N ASP A 292 -1.51 23.46 -36.51
CA ASP A 292 -0.39 22.90 -37.28
C ASP A 292 -0.43 21.36 -37.25
N LEU A 293 -0.40 20.73 -38.42
CA LEU A 293 -0.53 19.27 -38.58
C LEU A 293 0.53 18.52 -37.78
N THR A 294 1.77 19.01 -37.77
CA THR A 294 2.87 18.37 -37.03
C THR A 294 2.57 18.39 -35.53
N HIS A 295 2.08 19.52 -35.00
CA HIS A 295 1.69 19.60 -33.59
C HIS A 295 0.51 18.66 -33.25
N ALA A 296 -0.50 18.57 -34.12
CA ALA A 296 -1.62 17.65 -33.93
C ALA A 296 -1.14 16.20 -33.85
N LEU A 297 -0.29 15.78 -34.81
CA LEU A 297 0.27 14.42 -34.84
C LEU A 297 1.10 14.10 -33.59
N LEU A 298 1.94 15.04 -33.16
CA LEU A 298 2.73 14.88 -31.93
C LEU A 298 1.85 14.69 -30.71
N VAL A 299 0.84 15.55 -30.53
CA VAL A 299 -0.02 15.50 -29.35
C VAL A 299 -0.88 14.24 -29.37
N VAL A 300 -1.55 13.94 -30.49
CA VAL A 300 -2.41 12.75 -30.61
C VAL A 300 -1.58 11.48 -30.45
N GLY A 301 -0.42 11.39 -31.09
CA GLY A 301 0.48 10.25 -31.01
C GLY A 301 0.98 10.00 -29.59
N TRP A 302 1.50 11.04 -28.91
CA TRP A 302 1.97 10.89 -27.53
C TRP A 302 0.82 10.71 -26.53
N SER A 303 -0.38 11.24 -26.81
CA SER A 303 -1.58 10.93 -26.02
C SER A 303 -1.90 9.45 -26.11
N TYR A 304 -1.93 8.87 -27.31
CA TYR A 304 -2.14 7.44 -27.51
C TYR A 304 -1.11 6.59 -26.74
N PHE A 305 0.18 6.89 -26.84
CA PHE A 305 1.22 6.16 -26.11
C PHE A 305 1.08 6.29 -24.59
N SER A 306 0.74 7.47 -24.08
CA SER A 306 0.53 7.71 -22.65
C SER A 306 -0.74 7.05 -22.09
N LEU A 307 -1.79 6.92 -22.91
CA LEU A 307 -3.00 6.19 -22.57
C LEU A 307 -2.81 4.67 -22.66
N SER A 308 -1.86 4.21 -23.48
CA SER A 308 -1.54 2.79 -23.61
C SER A 308 -0.68 2.29 -22.44
N ALA A 309 0.25 3.12 -21.94
CA ALA A 309 1.15 2.75 -20.84
C ALA A 309 1.58 3.96 -20.00
N ARG A 310 1.50 3.85 -18.66
CA ARG A 310 1.85 4.90 -17.69
C ARG A 310 3.27 5.44 -17.86
N ARG A 311 4.24 4.59 -18.18
CA ARG A 311 5.65 4.97 -18.43
C ARG A 311 5.82 6.05 -19.51
N ASN A 312 4.86 6.19 -20.42
CA ASN A 312 4.90 7.18 -21.51
C ASN A 312 4.34 8.55 -21.11
N ILE A 313 3.73 8.71 -19.93
CA ILE A 313 3.17 10.00 -19.46
C ILE A 313 4.26 11.07 -19.37
N VAL A 314 5.47 10.71 -18.94
CA VAL A 314 6.60 11.65 -18.85
C VAL A 314 7.02 12.14 -20.23
N LEU A 315 7.06 11.25 -21.23
CA LEU A 315 7.40 11.59 -22.62
C LEU A 315 6.31 12.47 -23.25
N PHE A 316 5.04 12.18 -22.99
CA PHE A 316 3.93 13.08 -23.31
C PHE A 316 4.11 14.45 -22.66
N GLY A 317 4.52 14.51 -21.40
CA GLY A 317 4.85 15.76 -20.70
C GLY A 317 5.92 16.59 -21.43
N TYR A 318 6.99 15.97 -21.93
CA TYR A 318 8.05 16.69 -22.64
C TYR A 318 7.64 17.24 -24.01
N VAL A 319 6.70 16.60 -24.70
CA VAL A 319 6.26 17.00 -26.04
C VAL A 319 5.00 17.87 -26.00
N ALA A 320 3.95 17.41 -25.31
CA ALA A 320 2.65 18.05 -25.33
C ALA A 320 2.61 19.34 -24.49
N VAL A 321 3.31 19.42 -23.36
CA VAL A 321 3.22 20.59 -22.46
C VAL A 321 3.78 21.88 -23.09
N PRO A 322 4.92 21.89 -23.79
CA PRO A 322 5.37 23.09 -24.52
C PRO A 322 4.40 23.51 -25.63
N LEU A 323 3.84 22.53 -26.36
CA LEU A 323 2.84 22.78 -27.38
C LEU A 323 1.54 23.31 -26.76
N PHE A 324 1.14 22.81 -25.60
CA PHE A 324 -0.01 23.30 -24.84
C PHE A 324 0.16 24.78 -24.53
N GLY A 325 1.33 25.16 -24.01
CA GLY A 325 1.69 26.56 -23.77
C GLY A 325 1.56 27.43 -25.03
N TYR A 326 2.05 26.94 -26.17
CA TYR A 326 1.92 27.63 -27.46
C TYR A 326 0.45 27.88 -27.85
N TYR A 327 -0.41 26.87 -27.70
CA TYR A 327 -1.84 27.02 -28.02
C TYR A 327 -2.62 27.82 -26.97
N VAL A 328 -2.21 27.81 -25.70
CA VAL A 328 -2.78 28.69 -24.65
C VAL A 328 -2.55 30.16 -25.00
N VAL A 329 -1.34 30.52 -25.44
CA VAL A 329 -1.02 31.89 -25.87
C VAL A 329 -1.86 32.28 -27.09
N ASN A 330 -1.98 31.39 -28.07
CA ASN A 330 -2.79 31.63 -29.27
C ASN A 330 -4.28 31.75 -28.95
N ALA A 331 -4.82 30.90 -28.08
CA ALA A 331 -6.21 30.95 -27.65
C ALA A 331 -6.54 32.27 -26.94
N GLY A 332 -5.66 32.73 -26.04
CA GLY A 332 -5.81 34.05 -25.40
C GLY A 332 -5.85 35.20 -26.40
N ARG A 333 -5.01 35.14 -27.45
CA ARG A 333 -5.03 36.12 -28.55
C ARG A 333 -6.34 36.08 -29.34
N VAL A 334 -6.82 34.89 -29.71
CA VAL A 334 -8.09 34.71 -30.43
C VAL A 334 -9.28 35.22 -29.60
N LEU A 335 -9.32 34.91 -28.30
CA LEU A 335 -10.33 35.43 -27.36
C LEU A 335 -10.29 36.96 -27.25
N TYR A 336 -9.11 37.56 -27.30
CA TYR A 336 -8.94 39.02 -27.30
C TYR A 336 -9.38 39.66 -28.62
N GLU A 337 -9.16 38.99 -29.75
CA GLU A 337 -9.52 39.49 -31.08
C GLU A 337 -11.00 39.27 -31.43
N ASN A 338 -11.65 38.23 -30.90
CA ASN A 338 -13.00 37.82 -31.32
C ASN A 338 -14.02 37.71 -30.17
N GLY A 339 -13.62 37.97 -28.92
CA GLY A 339 -14.50 37.84 -27.76
C GLY A 339 -15.55 38.95 -27.62
N PRO A 340 -16.55 38.78 -26.73
CA PRO A 340 -17.48 39.83 -26.34
C PRO A 340 -16.77 41.13 -25.91
N LEU A 341 -17.37 42.29 -26.21
CA LEU A 341 -16.78 43.62 -25.96
C LEU A 341 -16.26 43.81 -24.51
N TRP A 342 -17.00 43.29 -23.52
CA TRP A 342 -16.61 43.36 -22.10
C TRP A 342 -15.34 42.57 -21.77
N ILE A 343 -15.07 41.48 -22.49
CA ILE A 343 -13.85 40.66 -22.37
C ILE A 343 -12.67 41.37 -23.03
N ARG A 344 -12.89 42.01 -24.19
CA ARG A 344 -11.85 42.73 -24.96
C ARG A 344 -11.39 44.00 -24.25
N GLN A 345 -12.31 44.81 -23.73
CA GLN A 345 -12.00 46.10 -23.08
C GLN A 345 -11.17 45.98 -21.80
N ARG A 346 -11.34 44.89 -21.04
CA ARG A 346 -10.66 44.71 -19.75
C ARG A 346 -9.35 43.91 -19.84
N LYS A 347 -8.90 43.53 -21.05
CA LYS A 347 -7.76 42.61 -21.28
C LYS A 347 -7.88 41.27 -20.51
N ILE A 348 -9.07 40.92 -20.00
CA ILE A 348 -9.32 39.72 -19.19
C ILE A 348 -9.11 38.45 -20.01
N ALA A 349 -9.48 38.45 -21.31
CA ALA A 349 -9.22 37.35 -22.25
C ALA A 349 -7.75 36.96 -22.36
N LEU A 350 -6.85 37.95 -22.25
CA LEU A 350 -5.40 37.72 -22.32
C LEU A 350 -4.85 37.21 -20.99
N ALA A 351 -5.58 37.35 -19.88
CA ALA A 351 -5.10 36.96 -18.55
C ALA A 351 -5.68 35.60 -18.09
N LEU A 352 -6.93 35.29 -18.45
CA LEU A 352 -7.66 34.14 -17.92
C LEU A 352 -6.95 32.78 -18.16
N PRO A 353 -6.45 32.45 -19.37
CA PRO A 353 -5.73 31.19 -19.59
C PRO A 353 -4.43 31.11 -18.80
N TYR A 354 -3.75 32.25 -18.58
CA TYR A 354 -2.54 32.32 -17.78
C TYR A 354 -2.85 32.11 -16.30
N VAL A 355 -3.89 32.78 -15.77
CA VAL A 355 -4.33 32.62 -14.38
C VAL A 355 -4.68 31.16 -14.09
N ALA A 356 -5.37 30.47 -15.00
CA ALA A 356 -5.67 29.05 -14.86
C ALA A 356 -4.40 28.19 -14.75
N VAL A 357 -3.43 28.40 -15.64
CA VAL A 357 -2.14 27.68 -15.62
C VAL A 357 -1.36 27.97 -14.34
N TYR A 358 -1.28 29.24 -13.91
CA TYR A 358 -0.57 29.61 -12.68
C TYR A 358 -1.27 29.09 -11.42
N ALA A 359 -2.60 29.18 -11.35
CA ALA A 359 -3.38 28.66 -10.23
C ALA A 359 -3.22 27.14 -10.12
N TYR A 360 -3.22 26.43 -11.26
CA TYR A 360 -3.00 24.99 -11.27
C TYR A 360 -1.59 24.61 -10.85
N ALA A 361 -0.56 25.31 -11.37
CA ALA A 361 0.82 25.10 -10.94
C ALA A 361 0.99 25.38 -9.43
N ALA A 362 0.37 26.43 -8.90
CA ALA A 362 0.40 26.74 -7.46
C ALA A 362 -0.32 25.67 -6.63
N TYR A 363 -1.48 25.18 -7.09
CA TYR A 363 -2.18 24.06 -6.47
C TYR A 363 -1.29 22.80 -6.45
N LEU A 364 -0.57 22.50 -7.52
CA LEU A 364 0.33 21.35 -7.57
C LEU A 364 1.49 21.50 -6.59
N VAL A 365 2.12 22.68 -6.49
CA VAL A 365 3.16 22.93 -5.48
C VAL A 365 2.61 22.71 -4.08
N TYR A 366 1.42 23.22 -3.78
CA TYR A 366 0.75 23.01 -2.50
C TYR A 366 0.45 21.52 -2.25
N ALA A 367 -0.11 20.82 -3.23
CA ALA A 367 -0.46 19.40 -3.11
C ALA A 367 0.78 18.53 -2.88
N VAL A 368 1.89 18.83 -3.56
CA VAL A 368 3.16 18.13 -3.38
C VAL A 368 3.76 18.41 -2.00
N ALA A 369 3.72 19.67 -1.55
CA ALA A 369 4.17 20.01 -0.20
C ALA A 369 3.33 19.33 0.88
N ASP A 370 2.00 19.30 0.73
CA ASP A 370 1.09 18.66 1.67
C ASP A 370 1.29 17.14 1.72
N VAL A 371 1.42 16.49 0.56
CA VAL A 371 1.71 15.06 0.47
C VAL A 371 3.11 14.76 1.00
N GLY A 372 4.12 15.55 0.66
CA GLY A 372 5.49 15.38 1.15
C GLY A 372 5.62 15.52 2.67
N LEU A 373 4.84 16.43 3.27
CA LEU A 373 4.75 16.59 4.73
C LEU A 373 4.00 15.44 5.42
N ARG A 374 3.11 14.75 4.72
CA ARG A 374 2.21 13.72 5.29
C ARG A 374 2.59 12.28 4.94
N SER A 375 3.35 12.05 3.88
CA SER A 375 3.64 10.70 3.37
C SER A 375 4.99 10.19 3.85
N MET A 376 5.00 8.99 4.43
CA MET A 376 6.23 8.23 4.75
C MET A 376 6.83 7.52 3.53
N VAL A 377 6.17 7.57 2.37
CA VAL A 377 6.49 6.76 1.18
C VAL A 377 7.76 7.24 0.45
N HIS A 378 8.12 8.51 0.61
CA HIS A 378 9.34 9.07 0.03
C HIS A 378 10.24 9.55 1.15
N GLU A 379 11.02 8.63 1.73
CA GLU A 379 12.07 9.03 2.66
C GLU A 379 13.05 9.95 1.94
N TYR A 380 13.06 11.22 2.33
CA TYR A 380 14.05 12.18 1.83
C TYR A 380 15.42 11.83 2.38
N GLY A 381 16.44 12.00 1.54
CA GLY A 381 17.83 11.81 1.92
C GLY A 381 18.63 10.98 0.93
N PHE A 382 19.72 10.43 1.44
CA PHE A 382 20.72 9.70 0.67
C PHE A 382 20.68 8.22 1.02
N GLY A 383 21.05 7.39 0.05
CA GLY A 383 21.24 5.95 0.27
C GLY A 383 19.98 5.11 0.15
N PRO A 384 20.07 3.83 0.51
CA PRO A 384 18.97 2.88 0.39
C PRO A 384 17.80 3.25 1.31
N HIS A 385 16.58 2.99 0.85
CA HIS A 385 15.36 3.16 1.62
C HIS A 385 15.32 2.18 2.80
N THR A 386 14.62 2.50 3.89
CA THR A 386 14.52 1.60 5.06
C THR A 386 13.78 0.29 4.78
N GLU A 387 13.00 0.25 3.70
CA GLU A 387 12.24 -0.94 3.27
C GLU A 387 13.06 -1.92 2.42
N VAL A 388 14.31 -1.60 2.08
CA VAL A 388 15.18 -2.58 1.40
C VAL A 388 15.61 -3.68 2.39
N PRO A 389 15.82 -4.92 1.93
CA PRO A 389 16.10 -6.07 2.81
C PRO A 389 17.56 -6.12 3.28
N GLU A 390 18.10 -4.99 3.78
CA GLU A 390 19.48 -4.86 4.28
C GLU A 390 19.76 -5.82 5.44
N ARG A 391 18.89 -5.82 6.45
CA ARG A 391 19.02 -6.64 7.66
C ARG A 391 18.83 -8.13 7.35
N THR A 392 17.95 -8.45 6.42
CA THR A 392 17.78 -9.82 5.93
C THR A 392 19.04 -10.30 5.19
N ALA A 393 19.67 -9.45 4.38
CA ALA A 393 20.94 -9.78 3.75
C ALA A 393 22.07 -9.97 4.77
N ASP A 394 22.16 -9.11 5.79
CA ASP A 394 23.10 -9.25 6.91
C ASP A 394 22.91 -10.59 7.65
N PHE A 395 21.65 -10.96 7.91
CA PHE A 395 21.31 -12.24 8.51
C PHE A 395 21.81 -13.43 7.68
N ILE A 396 21.57 -13.41 6.37
CA ILE A 396 22.00 -14.50 5.47
C ILE A 396 23.53 -14.61 5.42
N LEU A 397 24.24 -13.48 5.34
CA LEU A 397 25.71 -13.46 5.33
C LEU A 397 26.31 -13.96 6.64
N ARG A 398 25.66 -13.68 7.78
CA ARG A 398 26.12 -14.09 9.11
C ARG A 398 25.83 -15.55 9.40
N GLU A 399 24.59 -15.99 9.18
CA GLU A 399 24.13 -17.33 9.57
C GLU A 399 24.34 -18.39 8.49
N ARG A 400 24.61 -17.97 7.25
CA ARG A 400 24.95 -18.84 6.10
C ARG A 400 23.97 -20.02 5.91
N PRO A 401 22.65 -19.78 5.72
CA PRO A 401 21.70 -20.85 5.45
C PRO A 401 22.12 -21.64 4.21
N ALA A 402 22.06 -22.96 4.28
CA ALA A 402 22.49 -23.86 3.22
C ALA A 402 21.37 -24.12 2.20
N GLY A 403 21.78 -24.47 0.97
CA GLY A 403 20.89 -24.78 -0.15
C GLY A 403 20.52 -23.55 -1.00
N ASN A 404 19.76 -23.79 -2.07
CA ASN A 404 19.32 -22.70 -2.95
C ASN A 404 18.22 -21.88 -2.27
N MET A 405 18.23 -20.56 -2.49
CA MET A 405 17.17 -19.70 -1.98
C MET A 405 15.98 -19.69 -2.93
N PHE A 406 14.78 -19.57 -2.36
CA PHE A 406 13.66 -18.90 -3.01
C PHE A 406 13.60 -17.48 -2.48
N ASN A 407 13.45 -16.49 -3.36
CA ASN A 407 13.20 -15.11 -2.96
C ASN A 407 12.06 -14.53 -3.79
N GLU A 408 11.34 -13.57 -3.21
CA GLU A 408 10.34 -12.83 -3.97
C GLU A 408 10.96 -11.88 -5.00
N TYR A 409 10.19 -11.58 -6.04
CA TYR A 409 10.58 -10.80 -7.22
C TYR A 409 11.18 -9.44 -6.86
N ASN A 410 10.50 -8.69 -5.99
CA ASN A 410 10.88 -7.32 -5.62
C ASN A 410 12.13 -7.24 -4.72
N VAL A 411 12.59 -8.36 -4.15
CA VAL A 411 13.80 -8.36 -3.30
C VAL A 411 15.02 -8.90 -4.03
N GLY A 412 14.83 -9.58 -5.17
CA GLY A 412 15.90 -10.23 -5.93
C GLY A 412 17.03 -9.28 -6.31
N GLY A 413 16.71 -8.09 -6.81
CA GLY A 413 17.72 -7.13 -7.23
C GLY A 413 18.64 -6.64 -6.09
N TYR A 414 18.08 -6.43 -4.89
CA TYR A 414 18.88 -6.08 -3.71
C TYR A 414 19.70 -7.28 -3.19
N LEU A 415 19.12 -8.49 -3.20
CA LEU A 415 19.84 -9.70 -2.79
C LEU A 415 21.01 -10.00 -3.73
N ILE A 416 20.88 -9.78 -5.05
CA ILE A 416 22.01 -9.87 -6.00
C ILE A 416 23.14 -8.91 -5.57
N TYR A 417 22.80 -7.66 -5.25
CA TYR A 417 23.78 -6.66 -4.83
C TYR A 417 24.57 -7.07 -3.59
N ARG A 418 23.90 -7.65 -2.59
CA ARG A 418 24.53 -7.98 -1.30
C ARG A 418 25.15 -9.37 -1.23
N LEU A 419 24.56 -10.35 -1.90
CA LEU A 419 24.84 -11.78 -1.65
C LEU A 419 25.62 -12.47 -2.78
N TYR A 420 25.60 -11.95 -4.00
CA TYR A 420 26.41 -12.52 -5.08
C TYR A 420 27.91 -12.36 -4.75
N PRO A 421 28.80 -13.33 -5.04
CA PRO A 421 28.55 -14.62 -5.67
C PRO A 421 28.21 -15.76 -4.70
N ASP A 422 28.22 -15.50 -3.39
CA ASP A 422 28.03 -16.51 -2.34
C ASP A 422 26.64 -17.17 -2.43
N TYR A 423 25.63 -16.40 -2.85
CA TYR A 423 24.31 -16.90 -3.16
C TYR A 423 23.82 -16.39 -4.52
N LEU A 424 23.13 -17.28 -5.23
CA LEU A 424 22.37 -16.97 -6.43
C LEU A 424 20.89 -16.83 -6.08
N VAL A 425 20.23 -15.84 -6.66
CA VAL A 425 18.80 -15.62 -6.44
C VAL A 425 17.96 -16.64 -7.20
N PHE A 426 16.72 -16.83 -6.75
CA PHE A 426 15.72 -17.57 -7.52
C PHE A 426 15.24 -16.73 -8.70
N GLN A 427 14.92 -15.47 -8.47
CA GLN A 427 14.41 -14.56 -9.50
C GLN A 427 14.72 -13.10 -9.15
N ASP A 428 14.68 -12.24 -10.18
CA ASP A 428 14.74 -10.78 -10.10
C ASP A 428 13.91 -10.13 -11.24
N GLY A 429 14.07 -8.82 -11.45
CA GLY A 429 13.36 -8.01 -12.44
C GLY A 429 13.57 -8.34 -13.91
N ARG A 430 14.53 -9.20 -14.27
CA ARG A 430 14.89 -9.54 -15.66
C ARG A 430 13.94 -10.56 -16.28
N VAL A 431 12.67 -10.18 -16.47
CA VAL A 431 11.63 -11.02 -17.09
C VAL A 431 12.02 -11.52 -18.49
N ASP A 432 12.83 -10.75 -19.21
CA ASP A 432 13.41 -11.11 -20.52
C ASP A 432 14.37 -12.31 -20.46
N VAL A 433 14.99 -12.57 -19.30
CA VAL A 433 15.86 -13.74 -19.06
C VAL A 433 15.04 -14.97 -18.67
N TYR A 434 14.08 -14.82 -17.74
CA TYR A 434 13.32 -15.95 -17.19
C TYR A 434 12.21 -16.45 -18.13
N GLY A 435 11.65 -15.55 -18.94
CA GLY A 435 10.52 -15.82 -19.83
C GLY A 435 9.17 -15.91 -19.11
N PRO A 436 8.05 -15.81 -19.87
CA PRO A 436 6.71 -15.65 -19.30
C PRO A 436 6.22 -16.87 -18.51
N LYS A 437 6.56 -18.10 -18.96
CA LYS A 437 6.11 -19.33 -18.28
C LYS A 437 6.70 -19.47 -16.88
N THR A 438 8.02 -19.24 -16.76
CA THR A 438 8.74 -19.29 -15.48
C THR A 438 8.23 -18.24 -14.53
N PHE A 439 8.02 -17.01 -15.03
CA PHE A 439 7.45 -15.92 -14.25
C PHE A 439 6.05 -16.25 -13.70
N TRP A 440 5.15 -16.80 -14.53
CA TRP A 440 3.81 -17.20 -14.07
C TRP A 440 3.85 -18.30 -13.02
N ARG A 441 4.70 -19.32 -13.22
CA ARG A 441 4.91 -20.39 -12.23
C ARG A 441 5.38 -19.81 -10.89
N TYR A 442 6.27 -18.82 -10.92
CA TYR A 442 6.70 -18.09 -9.72
C TYR A 442 5.53 -17.38 -9.02
N LYS A 443 4.69 -16.62 -9.74
CA LYS A 443 3.55 -15.91 -9.12
C LYS A 443 2.57 -16.87 -8.44
N VAL A 444 2.39 -18.07 -9.02
CA VAL A 444 1.57 -19.15 -8.44
C VAL A 444 2.21 -19.68 -7.16
N ILE A 445 3.54 -19.83 -7.11
CA ILE A 445 4.26 -20.21 -5.88
C ILE A 445 4.10 -19.13 -4.80
N GLU A 446 4.33 -17.87 -5.15
CA GLU A 446 4.23 -16.71 -4.26
C GLU A 446 2.82 -16.55 -3.66
N SER A 447 1.77 -16.91 -4.42
CA SER A 447 0.39 -16.89 -3.94
C SER A 447 0.08 -17.95 -2.88
N GLY A 448 1.03 -18.85 -2.56
CA GLY A 448 0.83 -19.97 -1.66
C GLY A 448 0.20 -21.19 -2.34
N ASN A 449 0.15 -21.28 -3.67
CA ASN A 449 -0.34 -22.50 -4.31
C ASN A 449 0.56 -23.70 -3.93
N PRO A 450 0.01 -24.88 -3.57
CA PRO A 450 0.78 -26.05 -3.14
C PRO A 450 1.91 -26.51 -4.07
N ILE A 451 1.91 -26.09 -5.35
CA ILE A 451 3.01 -26.27 -6.32
C ILE A 451 4.37 -25.79 -5.78
N TRP A 452 4.41 -24.89 -4.79
CA TRP A 452 5.67 -24.49 -4.14
C TRP A 452 6.46 -25.69 -3.58
N ARG A 453 5.78 -26.78 -3.18
CA ARG A 453 6.43 -28.01 -2.70
C ARG A 453 7.19 -28.74 -3.81
N ASP A 454 6.71 -28.64 -5.04
CA ASP A 454 7.39 -29.21 -6.21
C ASP A 454 8.66 -28.40 -6.52
N ALA A 455 8.57 -27.07 -6.43
CA ALA A 455 9.71 -26.17 -6.61
C ALA A 455 10.83 -26.43 -5.58
N VAL A 456 10.48 -26.78 -4.33
CA VAL A 456 11.47 -27.17 -3.31
C VAL A 456 12.33 -28.36 -3.75
N LYS A 457 11.71 -29.35 -4.40
CA LYS A 457 12.41 -30.54 -4.88
C LYS A 457 13.19 -30.25 -6.16
N GLU A 458 12.54 -29.61 -7.14
CA GLU A 458 13.12 -29.32 -8.46
C GLU A 458 14.36 -28.43 -8.38
N HIS A 459 14.31 -27.41 -7.52
CA HIS A 459 15.39 -26.42 -7.42
C HIS A 459 16.26 -26.60 -6.17
N ASN A 460 16.09 -27.71 -5.44
CA ASN A 460 16.83 -28.00 -4.20
C ASN A 460 16.80 -26.81 -3.21
N LEU A 461 15.60 -26.29 -2.93
CA LEU A 461 15.44 -25.11 -2.10
C LEU A 461 15.73 -25.45 -0.63
N GLY A 462 16.68 -24.72 -0.04
CA GLY A 462 17.07 -24.87 1.37
C GLY A 462 16.44 -23.82 2.29
N PHE A 463 16.09 -22.66 1.74
CA PHE A 463 15.48 -21.55 2.47
C PHE A 463 14.67 -20.61 1.58
N PHE A 464 13.73 -19.88 2.20
CA PHE A 464 12.87 -18.88 1.56
C PHE A 464 13.14 -17.50 2.15
N VAL A 465 13.10 -16.47 1.30
CA VAL A 465 13.13 -15.04 1.64
C VAL A 465 11.86 -14.40 1.09
N LEU A 466 10.91 -14.07 1.97
CA LEU A 466 9.58 -13.56 1.61
C LEU A 466 9.39 -12.14 2.15
N THR A 467 8.67 -11.28 1.44
CA THR A 467 8.42 -9.92 1.95
C THR A 467 7.44 -9.93 3.11
N TYR A 468 7.73 -9.13 4.13
CA TYR A 468 6.84 -8.93 5.26
C TYR A 468 5.75 -7.91 4.90
N GLY A 469 4.48 -8.25 5.12
CA GLY A 469 3.36 -7.33 4.87
C GLY A 469 2.71 -7.44 3.49
N GLY A 470 3.20 -8.34 2.62
CA GLY A 470 2.49 -8.82 1.43
C GLY A 470 1.16 -9.51 1.78
N VAL A 471 0.37 -9.85 0.74
CA VAL A 471 -0.97 -10.50 0.75
C VAL A 471 -1.30 -11.16 2.09
N LYS A 472 -2.01 -10.42 2.97
CA LYS A 472 -2.33 -10.81 4.35
C LYS A 472 -3.56 -11.72 4.38
N TYR A 473 -3.38 -12.96 3.97
CA TYR A 473 -4.42 -13.99 4.03
C TYR A 473 -3.83 -15.27 4.63
N PRO A 474 -4.65 -16.09 5.33
CA PRO A 474 -4.20 -17.37 5.87
C PRO A 474 -3.64 -18.33 4.79
N GLU A 475 -3.91 -18.05 3.51
CA GLU A 475 -3.44 -18.84 2.37
C GLU A 475 -2.07 -18.38 1.82
N CYS A 476 -1.49 -17.28 2.29
CA CYS A 476 -0.22 -16.81 1.75
C CYS A 476 0.94 -17.77 2.07
N LEU A 477 1.96 -17.80 1.20
CA LEU A 477 3.09 -18.74 1.32
C LEU A 477 3.79 -18.66 2.69
N ALA A 478 3.98 -17.46 3.24
CA ALA A 478 4.60 -17.28 4.55
C ALA A 478 3.78 -17.91 5.70
N ALA A 479 2.45 -17.82 5.65
CA ALA A 479 1.58 -18.45 6.63
C ALA A 479 1.61 -19.99 6.50
N GLN A 480 1.65 -20.51 5.26
CA GLN A 480 1.80 -21.94 5.03
C GLN A 480 3.14 -22.48 5.54
N LEU A 481 4.26 -21.81 5.23
CA LEU A 481 5.58 -22.20 5.71
C LEU A 481 5.71 -22.13 7.23
N TYR A 482 5.05 -21.17 7.89
CA TYR A 482 5.03 -21.11 9.35
C TYR A 482 4.33 -22.32 9.98
N ASN A 483 3.23 -22.77 9.35
CA ASN A 483 2.44 -23.90 9.83
C ASN A 483 2.96 -25.26 9.36
N ASP A 484 3.87 -25.29 8.38
CA ASP A 484 4.45 -26.52 7.85
C ASP A 484 5.55 -27.06 8.80
N PRO A 485 5.47 -28.33 9.24
CA PRO A 485 6.39 -28.89 10.22
C PRO A 485 7.83 -29.00 9.70
N ASP A 486 8.05 -28.99 8.38
CA ASP A 486 9.39 -29.09 7.80
C ASP A 486 10.13 -27.75 7.77
N TRP A 487 9.46 -26.64 8.05
CA TRP A 487 10.00 -25.29 7.91
C TRP A 487 10.02 -24.53 9.24
N ALA A 488 11.04 -23.68 9.39
CA ALA A 488 11.21 -22.84 10.56
C ALA A 488 11.44 -21.39 10.13
N LEU A 489 10.60 -20.49 10.64
CA LEU A 489 10.90 -19.06 10.62
C LEU A 489 12.09 -18.79 11.54
N VAL A 490 13.21 -18.29 11.01
CA VAL A 490 14.45 -18.04 11.80
C VAL A 490 14.84 -16.57 11.88
N HIS A 491 14.31 -15.75 10.96
CA HIS A 491 14.47 -14.31 10.97
C HIS A 491 13.22 -13.65 10.39
N TRP A 492 12.85 -12.50 10.94
CA TRP A 492 11.90 -11.60 10.31
C TRP A 492 12.14 -10.18 10.81
N ASP A 493 11.82 -9.21 9.95
CA ASP A 493 11.79 -7.79 10.27
C ASP A 493 10.55 -7.13 9.63
N ASP A 494 10.48 -5.80 9.61
CA ASP A 494 9.37 -5.07 8.99
C ASP A 494 9.41 -5.10 7.44
N THR A 495 10.42 -5.75 6.83
CA THR A 495 10.65 -5.83 5.37
C THR A 495 10.56 -7.25 4.83
N CYS A 496 11.12 -8.24 5.53
CA CYS A 496 11.30 -9.60 5.03
C CYS A 496 11.25 -10.66 6.14
N MET A 497 11.06 -11.91 5.72
CA MET A 497 11.03 -13.11 6.54
C MET A 497 11.93 -14.18 5.93
N VAL A 498 12.67 -14.91 6.75
CA VAL A 498 13.53 -16.01 6.32
C VAL A 498 13.07 -17.32 6.96
N PHE A 499 12.70 -18.27 6.12
CA PHE A 499 12.36 -19.63 6.52
C PHE A 499 13.46 -20.60 6.08
N VAL A 500 13.85 -21.52 6.94
CA VAL A 500 14.82 -22.58 6.63
C VAL A 500 14.21 -23.94 6.88
N LYS A 501 14.68 -24.95 6.16
CA LYS A 501 14.27 -26.34 6.40
C LYS A 501 14.77 -26.81 7.77
N ARG A 502 13.91 -27.44 8.56
CA ARG A 502 14.24 -27.98 9.90
C ARG A 502 15.15 -29.20 9.84
N SER A 503 15.13 -29.91 8.72
CA SER A 503 15.95 -31.09 8.47
C SER A 503 17.20 -30.75 7.64
N GLY A 504 18.13 -31.70 7.57
CA GLY A 504 19.33 -31.57 6.76
C GLY A 504 20.31 -30.50 7.27
N PRO A 505 21.06 -29.83 6.36
CA PRO A 505 22.13 -28.91 6.74
C PRO A 505 21.69 -27.70 7.57
N ASN A 506 20.41 -27.31 7.48
CA ASN A 506 19.86 -26.16 8.22
C ASN A 506 19.32 -26.52 9.61
N ARG A 507 19.42 -27.79 10.05
CA ARG A 507 18.86 -28.27 11.33
C ARG A 507 19.36 -27.47 12.55
N ALA A 508 20.68 -27.28 12.67
CA ALA A 508 21.27 -26.55 13.80
C ALA A 508 20.83 -25.08 13.83
N LEU A 509 20.67 -24.46 12.65
CA LEU A 509 20.17 -23.09 12.52
C LEU A 509 18.70 -23.00 12.95
N ALA A 510 17.87 -23.94 12.49
CA ALA A 510 16.46 -24.02 12.86
C ALA A 510 16.28 -24.26 14.37
N GLU A 511 17.04 -25.17 14.97
CA GLU A 511 16.95 -25.47 16.41
C GLU A 511 17.30 -24.26 17.28
N ARG A 512 18.29 -23.44 16.85
CA ARG A 512 18.75 -22.27 17.61
C ARG A 512 17.86 -21.04 17.45
N LEU A 513 17.36 -20.76 16.25
CA LEU A 513 16.75 -19.46 15.92
C LEU A 513 15.25 -19.51 15.61
N ALA A 514 14.63 -20.70 15.55
CA ALA A 514 13.22 -20.80 15.21
C ALA A 514 12.32 -19.98 16.13
N TYR A 515 11.45 -19.17 15.54
CA TYR A 515 10.27 -18.63 16.19
C TYR A 515 9.22 -19.73 16.26
N LYS A 516 8.88 -20.16 17.49
CA LYS A 516 7.93 -21.23 17.79
C LYS A 516 6.62 -20.69 18.33
N TYR A 517 6.71 -19.60 19.09
CA TYR A 517 5.56 -19.02 19.78
C TYR A 517 5.00 -17.83 19.05
N VAL A 518 5.84 -17.04 18.36
CA VAL A 518 5.46 -15.84 17.62
C VAL A 518 5.20 -16.13 16.15
N ASN A 519 3.95 -15.92 15.72
CA ASN A 519 3.59 -15.88 14.31
C ASN A 519 3.34 -14.43 13.85
N PRO A 520 4.28 -13.81 13.12
CA PRO A 520 4.14 -12.41 12.70
C PRO A 520 3.13 -12.21 11.55
N THR A 521 2.69 -13.30 10.88
CA THR A 521 1.70 -13.26 9.79
C THR A 521 0.27 -13.48 10.28
N SER A 522 0.09 -13.88 11.55
CA SER A 522 -1.25 -14.10 12.11
C SER A 522 -2.09 -12.82 12.06
N PRO A 523 -3.34 -12.91 11.57
CA PRO A 523 -4.25 -11.75 11.49
C PRO A 523 -4.74 -11.30 12.87
N THR A 524 -4.66 -12.17 13.88
CA THR A 524 -5.07 -11.90 15.25
C THR A 524 -3.96 -12.26 16.24
N GLU A 525 -3.98 -11.61 17.39
CA GLU A 525 -3.07 -11.88 18.50
C GLU A 525 -3.61 -12.94 19.48
N SER A 526 -4.83 -13.44 19.26
CA SER A 526 -5.52 -14.38 20.18
C SER A 526 -4.76 -15.67 20.47
N TYR A 527 -3.86 -16.10 19.57
CA TYR A 527 -2.98 -17.24 19.83
C TYR A 527 -1.99 -17.01 20.99
N LEU A 528 -1.86 -15.77 21.46
CA LEU A 528 -1.03 -15.34 22.59
C LEU A 528 -1.86 -15.09 23.88
N ASP A 529 -3.15 -15.41 23.91
CA ASP A 529 -4.01 -15.18 25.09
C ASP A 529 -3.64 -16.06 26.29
N ASN A 530 -2.98 -17.19 26.02
CA ASN A 530 -2.45 -18.07 27.05
C ASN A 530 -1.17 -17.48 27.67
N THR A 531 -1.09 -17.42 29.00
CA THR A 531 0.02 -16.81 29.74
C THR A 531 1.37 -17.51 29.52
N ASP A 532 1.40 -18.84 29.41
CA ASP A 532 2.65 -19.60 29.21
C ASP A 532 3.21 -19.33 27.81
N ARG A 533 2.29 -19.29 26.83
CA ARG A 533 2.63 -18.95 25.45
C ARG A 533 3.06 -17.50 25.31
N ALA A 534 2.37 -16.56 25.95
CA ALA A 534 2.75 -15.14 25.97
C ALA A 534 4.14 -14.93 26.60
N THR A 535 4.46 -15.66 27.67
CA THR A 535 5.77 -15.62 28.33
C THR A 535 6.87 -16.09 27.38
N SER A 536 6.63 -17.22 26.69
CA SER A 536 7.60 -17.78 25.74
C SER A 536 7.76 -16.89 24.50
N ALA A 537 6.66 -16.31 23.99
CA ALA A 537 6.68 -15.35 22.90
C ALA A 537 7.48 -14.08 23.27
N LEU A 538 7.37 -13.60 24.52
CA LEU A 538 8.10 -12.42 24.97
C LEU A 538 9.62 -12.58 24.85
N LEU A 539 10.16 -13.79 25.10
CA LEU A 539 11.58 -14.09 24.92
C LEU A 539 11.99 -13.99 23.44
N GLU A 540 11.19 -14.56 22.53
CA GLU A 540 11.43 -14.47 21.09
C GLU A 540 11.36 -13.03 20.57
N LEU A 541 10.41 -12.24 21.07
CA LEU A 541 10.22 -10.84 20.70
C LEU A 541 11.35 -9.95 21.23
N ASN A 542 11.84 -10.19 22.45
CA ASN A 542 12.99 -9.47 22.98
C ASN A 542 14.24 -9.73 22.14
N ARG A 543 14.52 -10.99 21.77
CA ARG A 543 15.62 -11.33 20.84
C ARG A 543 15.48 -10.59 19.50
N ALA A 544 14.27 -10.52 18.94
CA ALA A 544 14.02 -9.80 17.70
C ALA A 544 14.29 -8.29 17.85
N LEU A 545 13.81 -7.69 18.94
CA LEU A 545 13.94 -6.25 19.22
C LEU A 545 15.35 -5.83 19.67
N GLU A 546 16.15 -6.74 20.22
CA GLU A 546 17.58 -6.52 20.47
C GLU A 546 18.35 -6.41 19.15
N ALA A 547 18.03 -7.26 18.17
CA ALA A 547 18.62 -7.19 16.84
C ALA A 547 18.10 -5.97 16.05
N VAL A 548 16.79 -5.67 16.18
CA VAL A 548 16.13 -4.61 15.42
C VAL A 548 15.11 -3.87 16.30
N PRO A 549 15.53 -2.79 16.99
CA PRO A 549 14.66 -2.05 17.91
C PRO A 549 13.44 -1.42 17.24
N GLU A 550 13.50 -1.16 15.95
CA GLU A 550 12.48 -0.39 15.23
C GLU A 550 11.30 -1.24 14.73
N MET A 551 11.37 -2.58 14.89
CA MET A 551 10.32 -3.50 14.38
C MET A 551 8.96 -3.21 14.99
N ARG A 552 8.08 -2.61 14.18
CA ARG A 552 6.78 -2.13 14.63
C ARG A 552 5.89 -3.29 15.04
N ARG A 553 5.81 -4.35 14.22
CA ARG A 553 4.98 -5.51 14.54
C ARG A 553 5.48 -6.25 15.78
N ALA A 554 6.79 -6.51 15.89
CA ALA A 554 7.32 -7.21 17.07
C ALA A 554 7.03 -6.44 18.35
N ARG A 555 7.17 -5.11 18.31
CA ARG A 555 6.83 -4.25 19.46
C ARG A 555 5.35 -4.28 19.77
N SER A 556 4.45 -4.25 18.77
CA SER A 556 3.01 -4.43 18.99
C SER A 556 2.67 -5.79 19.62
N LEU A 557 3.28 -6.88 19.15
CA LEU A 557 3.10 -8.22 19.74
C LEU A 557 3.66 -8.30 21.17
N LYS A 558 4.76 -7.58 21.45
CA LYS A 558 5.34 -7.49 22.80
C LYS A 558 4.39 -6.78 23.75
N ILE A 559 3.83 -5.64 23.34
CA ILE A 559 2.81 -4.90 24.09
C ILE A 559 1.60 -5.81 24.40
N TYR A 560 1.17 -6.61 23.42
CA TYR A 560 0.09 -7.57 23.60
C TYR A 560 0.43 -8.64 24.66
N CYS A 561 1.59 -9.30 24.53
CA CYS A 561 2.04 -10.30 25.50
C CYS A 561 2.13 -9.72 26.91
N LEU A 562 2.71 -8.52 27.06
CA LEU A 562 2.80 -7.84 28.36
C LEU A 562 1.42 -7.53 28.95
N SER A 563 0.44 -7.19 28.10
CA SER A 563 -0.96 -6.95 28.54
C SER A 563 -1.63 -8.24 29.03
N VAL A 564 -1.45 -9.36 28.32
CA VAL A 564 -1.93 -10.70 28.76
C VAL A 564 -1.31 -11.09 30.09
N LEU A 565 -0.01 -10.81 30.27
CA LEU A 565 0.73 -11.06 31.50
C LEU A 565 0.45 -10.02 32.61
N LYS A 566 -0.45 -9.06 32.38
CA LYS A 566 -0.80 -7.97 33.29
C LYS A 566 0.38 -7.07 33.70
N ARG A 567 1.45 -7.04 32.91
CA ARG A 567 2.65 -6.19 33.07
C ARG A 567 2.42 -4.84 32.38
N TYR A 568 1.41 -4.11 32.86
CA TYR A 568 0.90 -2.93 32.15
C TYR A 568 1.87 -1.75 32.08
N ASP A 569 2.74 -1.57 33.07
CA ASP A 569 3.71 -0.46 33.08
C ASP A 569 4.80 -0.63 32.01
N GLU A 570 5.24 -1.88 31.80
CA GLU A 570 6.14 -2.22 30.71
C GLU A 570 5.44 -2.09 29.37
N ALA A 571 4.18 -2.52 29.26
CA ALA A 571 3.38 -2.35 28.05
C ALA A 571 3.23 -0.85 27.69
N ALA A 572 2.99 0.02 28.68
CA ALA A 572 2.91 1.46 28.49
C ALA A 572 4.23 2.05 27.98
N THR A 573 5.35 1.62 28.55
CA THR A 573 6.71 2.02 28.12
C THR A 573 6.97 1.62 26.67
N GLU A 574 6.67 0.38 26.32
CA GLU A 574 6.82 -0.15 24.96
C GLU A 574 5.94 0.58 23.94
N THR A 575 4.75 1.02 24.36
CA THR A 575 3.84 1.81 23.50
C THR A 575 4.40 3.21 23.23
N GLU A 576 5.04 3.85 24.22
CA GLU A 576 5.71 5.14 24.01
C GLU A 576 6.91 5.02 23.07
N ILE A 577 7.65 3.90 23.16
CA ILE A 577 8.72 3.62 22.20
C ILE A 577 8.14 3.42 20.80
N LEU A 578 7.06 2.64 20.65
CA LEU A 578 6.39 2.42 19.36
C LEU A 578 5.92 3.74 18.72
N ARG A 579 5.47 4.71 19.54
CA ARG A 579 5.07 6.04 19.08
C ARG A 579 6.18 6.78 18.33
N LYS A 580 7.45 6.54 18.66
CA LYS A 580 8.60 7.15 17.97
C LYS A 580 8.78 6.64 16.54
N TYR A 581 8.27 5.44 16.23
CA TYR A 581 8.51 4.73 14.97
C TYR A 581 7.26 4.59 14.08
N GLN A 582 6.11 5.13 14.48
CA GLN A 582 4.87 5.05 13.72
C GLN A 582 4.20 6.41 13.58
N ALA A 583 3.88 6.80 12.33
CA ALA A 583 3.10 8.00 12.06
C ALA A 583 1.58 7.82 12.32
N ASP A 584 1.08 6.58 12.37
CA ASP A 584 -0.33 6.31 12.66
C ASP A 584 -0.63 6.41 14.17
N ASN A 585 -0.89 7.64 14.58
CA ASN A 585 -1.27 7.96 15.95
C ASN A 585 -2.55 7.23 16.40
N ALA A 586 -3.43 6.78 15.50
CA ALA A 586 -4.72 6.21 15.90
C ALA A 586 -4.59 4.79 16.45
N ALA A 587 -3.81 3.92 15.80
CA ALA A 587 -3.54 2.57 16.29
C ALA A 587 -2.77 2.61 17.62
N ILE A 588 -1.81 3.52 17.73
CA ILE A 588 -1.02 3.71 18.96
C ILE A 588 -1.91 4.24 20.10
N ASN A 589 -2.76 5.23 19.83
CA ASN A 589 -3.72 5.73 20.82
C ASN A 589 -4.69 4.62 21.26
N ALA A 590 -5.13 3.75 20.35
CA ALA A 590 -5.95 2.60 20.72
C ALA A 590 -5.24 1.66 21.71
N LEU A 591 -3.95 1.35 21.47
CA LEU A 591 -3.13 0.56 22.39
C LEU A 591 -2.99 1.24 23.76
N HIS A 592 -2.67 2.53 23.80
CA HIS A 592 -2.63 3.28 25.07
C HIS A 592 -3.98 3.26 25.80
N GLY A 593 -5.08 3.43 25.06
CA GLY A 593 -6.43 3.36 25.62
C GLY A 593 -6.71 2.01 26.28
N ARG A 594 -6.34 0.90 25.62
CA ARG A 594 -6.52 -0.46 26.15
C ARG A 594 -5.66 -0.74 27.38
N ILE A 595 -4.41 -0.28 27.37
CA ILE A 595 -3.51 -0.42 28.54
C ILE A 595 -4.03 0.40 29.72
N ALA A 596 -4.40 1.66 29.49
CA ALA A 596 -5.00 2.51 30.53
C ALA A 596 -6.32 1.94 31.07
N PHE A 597 -7.15 1.37 30.19
CA PHE A 597 -8.38 0.67 30.58
C PHE A 597 -8.07 -0.54 31.48
N ALA A 598 -7.06 -1.34 31.12
CA ALA A 598 -6.63 -2.49 31.91
C ALA A 598 -6.03 -2.09 33.27
N GLN A 599 -5.37 -0.92 33.35
CA GLN A 599 -4.91 -0.29 34.59
C GLN A 599 -6.04 0.37 35.41
N LYS A 600 -7.29 0.34 34.93
CA LYS A 600 -8.46 1.02 35.52
C LYS A 600 -8.40 2.55 35.49
N HIS A 601 -7.49 3.13 34.70
CA HIS A 601 -7.41 4.58 34.45
C HIS A 601 -8.43 5.00 33.38
N TYR A 602 -9.73 4.83 33.67
CA TYR A 602 -10.79 4.96 32.66
C TYR A 602 -10.91 6.34 32.01
N ALA A 603 -10.66 7.42 32.76
CA ALA A 603 -10.67 8.78 32.21
C ALA A 603 -9.55 8.99 31.17
N GLN A 604 -8.37 8.43 31.43
CA GLN A 604 -7.24 8.47 30.49
C GLN A 604 -7.50 7.58 29.27
N ALA A 605 -8.06 6.38 29.50
CA ALA A 605 -8.47 5.48 28.42
C ALA A 605 -9.47 6.15 27.47
N GLU A 606 -10.48 6.84 28.01
CA GLU A 606 -11.45 7.62 27.22
C GLU A 606 -10.75 8.66 26.34
N GLN A 607 -9.81 9.43 26.90
CA GLN A 607 -9.07 10.44 26.14
C GLN A 607 -8.34 9.82 24.95
N TYR A 608 -7.64 8.70 25.15
CA TYR A 608 -6.92 8.02 24.08
C TYR A 608 -7.86 7.42 23.03
N PHE A 609 -8.96 6.77 23.42
CA PHE A 609 -9.94 6.25 22.47
C PHE A 609 -10.60 7.37 21.65
N ARG A 610 -10.96 8.49 22.26
CA ARG A 610 -11.47 9.66 21.54
C ARG A 610 -10.44 10.23 20.57
N GLN A 611 -9.16 10.27 20.93
CA GLN A 611 -8.09 10.69 20.01
C GLN A 611 -7.93 9.71 18.84
N ALA A 612 -7.97 8.40 19.07
CA ALA A 612 -7.92 7.39 18.01
C ALA A 612 -9.11 7.54 17.02
N LEU A 613 -10.30 7.82 17.54
CA LEU A 613 -11.52 8.00 16.75
C LEU A 613 -11.55 9.29 15.91
N LYS A 614 -10.69 10.29 16.19
CA LYS A 614 -10.55 11.47 15.31
C LYS A 614 -10.08 11.08 13.91
N THR A 615 -9.19 10.10 13.82
CA THR A 615 -8.63 9.62 12.56
C THR A 615 -9.37 8.39 12.05
N ARG A 616 -9.73 7.46 12.94
CA ARG A 616 -10.41 6.19 12.60
C ARG A 616 -11.86 6.19 13.06
N SER A 617 -12.64 7.17 12.61
CA SER A 617 -14.03 7.38 13.04
C SER A 617 -15.00 6.26 12.67
N ARG A 618 -14.63 5.39 11.72
CA ARG A 618 -15.42 4.26 11.22
C ARG A 618 -14.98 2.89 11.76
N SER A 619 -14.35 2.84 12.94
CA SER A 619 -13.92 1.57 13.56
C SER A 619 -14.92 1.12 14.63
N ALA A 620 -15.64 0.03 14.37
CA ALA A 620 -16.56 -0.55 15.35
C ALA A 620 -15.86 -0.94 16.66
N GLU A 621 -14.68 -1.56 16.56
CA GLU A 621 -13.87 -1.98 17.71
C GLU A 621 -13.52 -0.81 18.64
N LEU A 622 -13.08 0.33 18.10
CA LEU A 622 -12.77 1.52 18.91
C LEU A 622 -14.00 2.14 19.57
N TRP A 623 -15.14 2.11 18.90
CA TRP A 623 -16.40 2.57 19.49
C TRP A 623 -16.88 1.64 20.61
N ILE A 624 -16.68 0.31 20.47
CA ILE A 624 -16.94 -0.67 21.53
C ILE A 624 -16.02 -0.41 22.73
N ASP A 625 -14.71 -0.26 22.50
CA ASP A 625 -13.73 0.02 23.56
C ASP A 625 -14.06 1.31 24.32
N LEU A 626 -14.44 2.37 23.60
CA LEU A 626 -14.92 3.61 24.20
C LEU A 626 -16.23 3.40 25.00
N GLY A 627 -17.20 2.68 24.44
CA GLY A 627 -18.47 2.38 25.10
C GLY A 627 -18.27 1.66 26.44
N LYS A 628 -17.43 0.62 26.46
CA LYS A 628 -17.07 -0.12 27.68
C LYS A 628 -16.41 0.78 28.72
N THR A 629 -15.53 1.67 28.26
CA THR A 629 -14.83 2.64 29.11
C THR A 629 -15.81 3.64 29.74
N LEU A 630 -16.80 4.11 28.97
CA LEU A 630 -17.83 5.05 29.45
C LEU A 630 -18.79 4.38 30.43
N GLU A 631 -19.15 3.11 30.23
CA GLU A 631 -19.95 2.34 31.20
C GLU A 631 -19.26 2.27 32.57
N LEU A 632 -17.96 1.99 32.61
CA LEU A 632 -17.18 1.92 33.86
C LEU A 632 -17.01 3.29 34.54
N GLN A 633 -17.22 4.38 33.81
CA GLN A 633 -17.30 5.74 34.36
C GLN A 633 -18.72 6.17 34.74
N ASN A 634 -19.72 5.27 34.65
CA ASN A 634 -21.14 5.57 34.84
C ASN A 634 -21.72 6.61 33.85
N LYS A 635 -21.06 6.82 32.70
CA LYS A 635 -21.53 7.69 31.61
C LYS A 635 -22.43 6.91 30.63
N THR A 636 -23.49 6.31 31.16
CA THR A 636 -24.30 5.29 30.46
C THR A 636 -24.96 5.79 29.18
N LYS A 637 -25.38 7.06 29.12
CA LYS A 637 -25.95 7.68 27.90
C LYS A 637 -24.91 7.81 26.78
N GLU A 638 -23.70 8.28 27.10
CA GLU A 638 -22.63 8.38 26.12
C GLU A 638 -22.15 6.99 25.65
N ALA A 639 -22.17 5.99 26.55
CA ALA A 639 -21.89 4.60 26.19
C ALA A 639 -22.90 4.05 25.17
N GLN A 640 -24.20 4.36 25.34
CA GLN A 640 -25.25 3.99 24.39
C GLN A 640 -24.96 4.57 23.00
N GLU A 641 -24.61 5.87 22.93
CA GLU A 641 -24.24 6.52 21.67
C GLU A 641 -23.00 5.89 21.02
N ALA A 642 -21.99 5.53 21.82
CA ALA A 642 -20.80 4.87 21.34
C ALA A 642 -21.12 3.50 20.74
N TYR A 643 -21.93 2.67 21.40
CA TYR A 643 -22.34 1.38 20.86
C TYR A 643 -23.24 1.50 19.63
N LEU A 644 -24.12 2.49 19.58
CA LEU A 644 -24.93 2.79 18.38
C LEU A 644 -24.05 3.19 17.18
N ARG A 645 -22.96 3.92 17.42
CA ARG A 645 -21.97 4.19 16.36
C ARG A 645 -21.21 2.92 15.97
N ALA A 646 -20.89 2.06 16.93
CA ALA A 646 -20.21 0.80 16.66
C ALA A 646 -21.05 -0.11 15.74
N THR A 647 -22.36 -0.25 15.98
CA THR A 647 -23.24 -1.09 15.15
C THR A 647 -23.30 -0.60 13.69
N LYS A 648 -23.24 0.72 13.47
CA LYS A 648 -23.19 1.31 12.11
C LYS A 648 -21.94 0.92 11.31
N TYR A 649 -20.83 0.61 11.99
CA TYR A 649 -19.54 0.28 11.37
C TYR A 649 -19.14 -1.18 11.55
N ALA A 650 -19.97 -1.98 12.22
CA ALA A 650 -19.71 -3.39 12.43
C ALA A 650 -19.77 -4.14 11.09
N LYS A 651 -18.95 -5.19 10.97
CA LYS A 651 -19.07 -6.11 9.83
C LYS A 651 -20.35 -6.92 9.99
N GLU A 652 -20.93 -7.34 8.88
CA GLU A 652 -22.10 -8.22 8.90
C GLU A 652 -21.82 -9.48 9.74
N GLY A 653 -22.71 -9.79 10.68
CA GLY A 653 -22.53 -10.89 11.64
C GLY A 653 -21.66 -10.61 12.87
N ASP A 654 -21.00 -9.44 12.97
CA ASP A 654 -20.35 -8.99 14.21
C ASP A 654 -21.37 -8.27 15.11
N LEU A 655 -21.88 -9.01 16.10
CA LEU A 655 -22.99 -8.58 16.94
C LEU A 655 -22.54 -8.05 18.31
N VAL A 656 -21.23 -7.93 18.56
CA VAL A 656 -20.70 -7.53 19.87
C VAL A 656 -21.24 -6.15 20.27
N ALA A 657 -21.22 -5.18 19.34
CA ALA A 657 -21.78 -3.85 19.57
C ALA A 657 -23.29 -3.87 19.86
N LEU A 658 -24.05 -4.70 19.14
CA LEU A 658 -25.50 -4.80 19.27
C LEU A 658 -25.90 -5.38 20.63
N MET A 659 -25.18 -6.40 21.09
CA MET A 659 -25.34 -6.98 22.43
C MET A 659 -25.09 -5.93 23.52
N HIS A 660 -23.99 -5.17 23.44
CA HIS A 660 -23.69 -4.11 24.40
C HIS A 660 -24.74 -2.99 24.37
N LEU A 661 -25.21 -2.61 23.18
CA LEU A 661 -26.27 -1.61 22.99
C LEU A 661 -27.59 -2.04 23.64
N ALA A 662 -28.01 -3.29 23.46
CA ALA A 662 -29.22 -3.84 24.07
C ALA A 662 -29.15 -3.78 25.61
N ARG A 663 -28.03 -4.23 26.19
CA ARG A 663 -27.80 -4.20 27.65
C ARG A 663 -27.79 -2.79 28.21
N VAL A 664 -27.08 -1.87 27.59
CA VAL A 664 -26.99 -0.47 28.06
C VAL A 664 -28.34 0.24 27.93
N THR A 665 -29.06 0.02 26.83
CA THR A 665 -30.39 0.62 26.61
C THR A 665 -31.39 0.17 27.66
N SER A 666 -31.36 -1.11 28.05
CA SER A 666 -32.21 -1.59 29.14
C SER A 666 -31.81 -1.01 30.50
N ARG A 667 -30.51 -0.83 30.79
CA ARG A 667 -30.08 -0.14 32.03
C ARG A 667 -30.51 1.33 32.09
N LEU A 668 -30.75 1.97 30.93
CA LEU A 668 -31.31 3.32 30.85
C LEU A 668 -32.84 3.35 31.02
N GLY A 669 -33.50 2.18 31.15
CA GLY A 669 -34.93 2.04 31.35
C GLY A 669 -35.77 2.00 30.08
N ASP A 670 -35.15 2.05 28.89
CA ASP A 670 -35.86 1.90 27.61
C ASP A 670 -35.95 0.42 27.20
N ASP A 671 -36.73 -0.33 27.97
CA ASP A 671 -36.83 -1.77 27.78
C ASP A 671 -37.49 -2.14 26.44
N LYS A 672 -38.32 -1.27 25.85
CA LYS A 672 -38.92 -1.51 24.53
C LYS A 672 -37.86 -1.47 23.44
N LEU A 673 -37.01 -0.45 23.45
CA LEU A 673 -35.93 -0.34 22.47
C LEU A 673 -34.89 -1.44 22.68
N ALA A 674 -34.56 -1.78 23.93
CA ALA A 674 -33.67 -2.89 24.23
C ALA A 674 -34.19 -4.24 23.69
N ALA A 675 -35.50 -4.49 23.75
CA ALA A 675 -36.10 -5.71 23.22
C ALA A 675 -35.92 -5.79 21.70
N SER A 676 -36.12 -4.68 20.99
CA SER A 676 -35.91 -4.64 19.53
C SER A 676 -34.45 -4.92 19.12
N TYR A 677 -33.47 -4.57 19.96
CA TYR A 677 -32.07 -4.90 19.71
C TYR A 677 -31.76 -6.36 20.02
N TRP A 678 -32.38 -6.95 21.03
CA TRP A 678 -32.26 -8.39 21.30
C TRP A 678 -32.93 -9.23 20.21
N ASP A 679 -34.09 -8.81 19.70
CA ASP A 679 -34.75 -9.47 18.56
C ASP A 679 -33.82 -9.49 17.34
N GLN A 680 -33.21 -8.34 17.00
CA GLN A 680 -32.20 -8.25 15.93
C GLN A 680 -30.99 -9.15 16.21
N TYR A 681 -30.46 -9.19 17.44
CA TYR A 681 -29.32 -10.04 17.78
C TYR A 681 -29.64 -11.54 17.61
N LEU A 682 -30.81 -11.96 18.10
CA LEU A 682 -31.26 -13.34 18.11
C LEU A 682 -31.70 -13.85 16.73
N GLU A 683 -32.03 -12.96 15.80
CA GLU A 683 -32.23 -13.32 14.38
C GLU A 683 -30.95 -13.95 13.78
N PHE A 684 -29.78 -13.41 14.11
CA PHE A 684 -28.49 -13.93 13.65
C PHE A 684 -27.92 -15.03 14.56
N ARG A 685 -28.19 -14.98 15.87
CA ARG A 685 -27.68 -15.96 16.86
C ARG A 685 -28.83 -16.58 17.67
N PRO A 686 -29.71 -17.38 17.05
CA PRO A 686 -30.93 -17.90 17.69
C PRO A 686 -30.67 -18.96 18.78
N MET A 687 -29.42 -19.39 18.94
CA MET A 687 -29.00 -20.41 19.91
C MET A 687 -28.07 -19.86 21.00
N ASP A 688 -27.88 -18.54 21.08
CA ASP A 688 -27.08 -17.92 22.14
C ASP A 688 -27.85 -17.93 23.48
N VAL A 689 -27.49 -18.86 24.35
CA VAL A 689 -28.13 -19.09 25.65
C VAL A 689 -28.10 -17.83 26.53
N VAL A 690 -27.01 -17.06 26.50
CA VAL A 690 -26.85 -15.86 27.33
C VAL A 690 -27.77 -14.76 26.81
N ALA A 691 -27.81 -14.55 25.50
CA ALA A 691 -28.70 -13.56 24.89
C ALA A 691 -30.19 -13.91 25.07
N LEU A 692 -30.56 -15.19 24.92
CA LEU A 692 -31.93 -15.66 25.19
C LEU A 692 -32.32 -15.42 26.65
N ASN A 693 -31.41 -15.68 27.60
CA ASN A 693 -31.65 -15.38 29.00
C ASN A 693 -31.79 -13.87 29.26
N ASP A 694 -30.90 -13.03 28.70
CA ASP A 694 -30.97 -11.57 28.86
C ASP A 694 -32.27 -10.98 28.26
N ALA A 695 -32.71 -11.50 27.10
CA ALA A 695 -33.99 -11.14 26.47
C ALA A 695 -35.19 -11.58 27.31
N GLY A 696 -35.16 -12.79 27.88
CA GLY A 696 -36.19 -13.27 28.80
C GLY A 696 -36.29 -12.40 30.06
N THR A 697 -35.16 -12.01 30.65
CA THR A 697 -35.13 -11.12 31.84
C THR A 697 -35.68 -9.73 31.51
N LEU A 698 -35.50 -9.27 30.27
CA LEU A 698 -36.10 -8.01 29.82
C LEU A 698 -37.63 -8.10 29.78
N HIS A 699 -38.18 -9.19 29.24
CA HIS A 699 -39.63 -9.43 29.22
C HIS A 699 -40.21 -9.62 30.63
N MET A 700 -39.46 -10.22 31.56
CA MET A 700 -39.83 -10.29 32.98
C MET A 700 -40.05 -8.89 33.57
N ARG A 701 -39.14 -7.94 33.32
CA ARG A 701 -39.28 -6.55 33.80
C ARG A 701 -40.47 -5.81 33.18
N GLN A 702 -40.85 -6.17 31.96
CA GLN A 702 -42.02 -5.64 31.27
C GLN A 702 -43.35 -6.29 31.73
N ASN A 703 -43.31 -7.23 32.67
CA ASN A 703 -44.43 -8.09 33.08
C ASN A 703 -45.01 -8.97 31.95
N ASP A 704 -44.24 -9.21 30.88
CA ASP A 704 -44.61 -10.15 29.81
C ASP A 704 -44.05 -11.55 30.13
N PHE A 705 -44.65 -12.17 31.15
CA PHE A 705 -44.16 -13.43 31.70
C PHE A 705 -44.24 -14.59 30.69
N LEU A 706 -45.18 -14.55 29.74
CA LEU A 706 -45.34 -15.60 28.73
C LEU A 706 -44.20 -15.56 27.70
N ARG A 707 -43.83 -14.38 27.20
CA ARG A 707 -42.66 -14.25 26.31
C ARG A 707 -41.38 -14.54 27.05
N ALA A 708 -41.24 -14.09 28.30
CA ALA A 708 -40.10 -14.43 29.16
C ALA A 708 -39.91 -15.96 29.29
N ILE A 709 -40.99 -16.70 29.58
CA ILE A 709 -40.96 -18.18 29.64
C ILE A 709 -40.51 -18.77 28.31
N THR A 710 -40.95 -18.22 27.18
CA THR A 710 -40.56 -18.73 25.85
C THR A 710 -39.05 -18.63 25.65
N PHE A 711 -38.47 -17.48 25.98
CA PHE A 711 -37.01 -17.27 25.89
C PHE A 711 -36.22 -18.13 26.88
N PHE A 712 -36.64 -18.17 28.15
CA PHE A 712 -35.92 -18.96 29.15
C PHE A 712 -36.03 -20.47 28.92
N LYS A 713 -37.17 -20.98 28.44
CA LYS A 713 -37.32 -22.39 28.05
C LYS A 713 -36.35 -22.75 26.94
N ARG A 714 -36.29 -21.92 25.90
CA ARG A 714 -35.36 -22.16 24.79
C ARG A 714 -33.91 -22.11 25.26
N ALA A 715 -33.55 -21.18 26.14
CA ALA A 715 -32.22 -21.15 26.75
C ALA A 715 -31.92 -22.41 27.59
N ALA A 716 -32.89 -22.90 28.37
CA ALA A 716 -32.76 -24.11 29.18
C ALA A 716 -32.71 -25.40 28.34
N GLU A 717 -33.42 -25.46 27.21
CA GLU A 717 -33.37 -26.58 26.26
C GLU A 717 -31.99 -26.67 25.56
N LEU A 718 -31.42 -25.51 25.21
CA LEU A 718 -30.11 -25.43 24.55
C LEU A 718 -28.95 -25.75 25.48
N ASN A 719 -29.04 -25.36 26.76
CA ASN A 719 -28.06 -25.75 27.76
C ASN A 719 -28.72 -26.04 29.12
N PRO A 720 -29.10 -27.31 29.36
CA PRO A 720 -29.76 -27.74 30.59
C PRO A 720 -28.89 -27.65 31.85
N GLN A 721 -27.56 -27.46 31.70
CA GLN A 721 -26.61 -27.38 32.82
C GLN A 721 -26.39 -25.94 33.31
N THR A 722 -27.23 -25.00 32.88
CA THR A 722 -27.14 -23.60 33.29
C THR A 722 -28.25 -23.26 34.26
N ALA A 723 -27.90 -22.89 35.49
CA ALA A 723 -28.89 -22.59 36.53
C ALA A 723 -29.72 -21.33 36.25
N ALA A 724 -29.15 -20.31 35.60
CA ALA A 724 -29.80 -19.00 35.45
C ALA A 724 -31.12 -19.02 34.65
N PRO A 725 -31.23 -19.65 33.46
CA PRO A 725 -32.50 -19.74 32.74
C PRO A 725 -33.57 -20.54 33.51
N LEU A 726 -33.16 -21.62 34.21
CA LEU A 726 -34.07 -22.45 35.01
C LEU A 726 -34.59 -21.68 36.23
N TYR A 727 -33.71 -20.94 36.90
CA TYR A 727 -34.10 -20.06 38.01
C TYR A 727 -35.08 -18.99 37.53
N ASN A 728 -34.78 -18.34 36.41
CA ASN A 728 -35.65 -17.33 35.83
C ASN A 728 -37.00 -17.89 35.35
N LEU A 729 -37.06 -19.15 34.90
CA LEU A 729 -38.33 -19.86 34.66
C LEU A 729 -39.13 -20.03 35.93
N ALA A 730 -38.48 -20.38 37.05
CA ALA A 730 -39.16 -20.50 38.33
C ALA A 730 -39.78 -19.17 38.77
N CYS A 731 -39.04 -18.07 38.65
CA CYS A 731 -39.55 -16.73 38.92
C CYS A 731 -40.72 -16.36 37.99
N ALA A 732 -40.62 -16.64 36.69
CA ALA A 732 -41.67 -16.35 35.72
C ALA A 732 -42.96 -17.15 36.00
N TYR A 733 -42.84 -18.43 36.34
CA TYR A 733 -43.99 -19.27 36.71
C TYR A 733 -44.60 -18.88 38.05
N ALA A 734 -43.79 -18.44 39.03
CA ALA A 734 -44.28 -17.92 40.29
C ALA A 734 -45.13 -16.64 40.10
N LYS A 735 -44.73 -15.75 39.19
CA LYS A 735 -45.51 -14.55 38.82
C LYS A 735 -46.83 -14.86 38.10
N LEU A 736 -46.91 -16.02 37.44
CA LEU A 736 -48.15 -16.54 36.87
C LEU A 736 -48.97 -17.39 37.85
N HIS A 737 -48.55 -17.46 39.12
CA HIS A 737 -49.12 -18.30 40.17
C HIS A 737 -49.15 -19.81 39.84
N ASP A 738 -48.32 -20.27 38.91
CA ASP A 738 -48.12 -21.69 38.62
C ASP A 738 -47.01 -22.25 39.50
N TYR A 739 -47.36 -22.46 40.77
CA TYR A 739 -46.40 -22.88 41.79
C TYR A 739 -45.85 -24.30 41.55
N ALA A 740 -46.59 -25.16 40.84
CA ALA A 740 -46.12 -26.51 40.52
C ALA A 740 -44.95 -26.47 39.53
N ARG A 741 -45.07 -25.67 38.46
CA ARG A 741 -43.96 -25.46 37.52
C ARG A 741 -42.85 -24.62 38.14
N ALA A 742 -43.19 -23.60 38.95
CA ALA A 742 -42.19 -22.83 39.69
C ALA A 742 -41.33 -23.74 40.59
N GLN A 743 -41.96 -24.66 41.32
CA GLN A 743 -41.29 -25.65 42.15
C GLN A 743 -40.36 -26.56 41.33
N HIS A 744 -40.84 -27.07 40.20
CA HIS A 744 -40.06 -27.95 39.33
C HIS A 744 -38.78 -27.28 38.83
N TYR A 745 -38.88 -26.07 38.28
CA TYR A 745 -37.72 -25.35 37.74
C TYR A 745 -36.80 -24.80 38.84
N LEU A 746 -37.34 -24.42 40.01
CA LEU A 746 -36.54 -23.98 41.14
C LEU A 746 -35.67 -25.13 41.69
N LYS A 747 -36.25 -26.33 41.82
CA LYS A 747 -35.51 -27.55 42.21
C LYS A 747 -34.37 -27.82 41.23
N ALA A 748 -34.63 -27.78 39.93
CA ALA A 748 -33.63 -28.00 38.90
C ALA A 748 -32.51 -26.94 38.94
N ALA A 749 -32.85 -25.66 39.12
CA ALA A 749 -31.88 -24.58 39.22
C ALA A 749 -30.96 -24.73 40.44
N ILE A 750 -31.50 -25.14 41.59
CA ILE A 750 -30.73 -25.36 42.83
C ILE A 750 -29.87 -26.62 42.73
N GLN A 751 -30.33 -27.68 42.07
CA GLN A 751 -29.50 -28.88 41.86
C GLN A 751 -28.21 -28.55 41.09
N ILE A 752 -28.26 -27.56 40.20
CA ILE A 752 -27.12 -27.08 39.41
C ILE A 752 -26.31 -25.99 40.15
N GLY A 753 -26.98 -24.97 40.67
CA GLY A 753 -26.34 -23.78 41.27
C GLY A 753 -26.16 -23.83 42.79
N GLY A 754 -26.56 -24.93 43.44
CA GLY A 754 -26.35 -25.22 44.85
C GLY A 754 -26.95 -24.18 45.82
N GLU A 755 -26.31 -24.04 46.98
CA GLU A 755 -26.75 -23.14 48.06
C GLU A 755 -26.83 -21.68 47.60
N THR A 756 -26.01 -21.27 46.63
CA THR A 756 -26.04 -19.89 46.10
C THR A 756 -27.39 -19.54 45.49
N ILE A 757 -27.97 -20.43 44.67
CA ILE A 757 -29.30 -20.20 44.08
C ILE A 757 -30.39 -20.30 45.15
N ALA A 758 -30.24 -21.21 46.11
CA ALA A 758 -31.19 -21.34 47.22
C ALA A 758 -31.23 -20.05 48.06
N GLN A 759 -30.08 -19.42 48.34
CA GLN A 759 -30.00 -18.16 49.05
C GLN A 759 -30.66 -17.02 48.27
N ILE A 760 -30.37 -16.91 46.96
CA ILE A 760 -31.02 -15.90 46.10
C ILE A 760 -32.55 -16.08 46.14
N ALA A 761 -33.04 -17.32 46.03
CA ALA A 761 -34.47 -17.61 46.04
C ALA A 761 -35.18 -17.18 47.35
N ARG A 762 -34.49 -17.27 48.49
CA ARG A 762 -35.00 -16.85 49.82
C ARG A 762 -35.15 -15.35 49.96
N GLU A 763 -34.50 -14.56 49.11
CA GLU A 763 -34.50 -13.09 49.18
C GLU A 763 -35.23 -12.44 47.99
N ASP A 764 -35.32 -13.13 46.85
CA ASP A 764 -35.88 -12.60 45.60
C ASP A 764 -37.35 -12.20 45.72
N LYS A 765 -37.67 -10.97 45.33
CA LYS A 765 -39.04 -10.44 45.39
C LYS A 765 -39.97 -11.15 44.41
N ASP A 766 -39.43 -11.74 43.34
CA ASP A 766 -40.24 -12.42 42.34
C ASP A 766 -40.82 -13.75 42.83
N LEU A 767 -40.22 -14.32 43.87
CA LEU A 767 -40.69 -15.53 44.53
C LEU A 767 -41.46 -15.25 45.84
N ALA A 768 -41.69 -13.99 46.20
CA ALA A 768 -42.26 -13.63 47.51
C ALA A 768 -43.59 -14.34 47.82
N GLU A 769 -44.50 -14.41 46.85
CA GLU A 769 -45.79 -15.10 47.03
C GLU A 769 -45.63 -16.62 47.09
N TYR A 770 -44.70 -17.19 46.33
CA TYR A 770 -44.42 -18.62 46.38
C TYR A 770 -43.76 -19.01 47.72
N ARG A 771 -42.87 -18.16 48.24
CA ARG A 771 -42.18 -18.34 49.54
C ARG A 771 -43.13 -18.39 50.73
N ALA A 772 -44.26 -17.70 50.65
CA ALA A 772 -45.29 -17.74 51.69
C ALA A 772 -45.97 -19.12 51.81
N ARG A 773 -45.71 -20.04 50.89
CA ARG A 773 -46.32 -21.38 50.86
C ARG A 773 -45.37 -22.46 51.42
N PRO A 774 -45.89 -23.48 52.13
CA PRO A 774 -45.07 -24.57 52.68
C PRO A 774 -44.25 -25.34 51.64
N GLU A 775 -44.75 -25.42 50.40
CA GLU A 775 -44.11 -26.15 49.29
C GLU A 775 -42.77 -25.54 48.87
N PHE A 776 -42.52 -24.26 49.18
CA PHE A 776 -41.27 -23.58 48.88
C PHE A 776 -40.10 -24.11 49.72
N GLU A 777 -40.26 -24.19 51.04
CA GLU A 777 -39.22 -24.71 51.94
C GLU A 777 -38.95 -26.20 51.71
N ILE A 778 -40.01 -26.96 51.39
CA ILE A 778 -39.88 -28.36 50.97
C ILE A 778 -39.05 -28.44 49.68
N ALA A 779 -39.31 -27.55 48.71
CA ALA A 779 -38.57 -27.53 47.46
C ALA A 779 -37.06 -27.24 47.65
N LEU A 780 -36.72 -26.27 48.50
CA LEU A 780 -35.34 -25.93 48.84
C LEU A 780 -34.63 -27.11 49.51
N ARG A 781 -35.25 -27.72 50.53
CA ARG A 781 -34.68 -28.84 51.28
C ARG A 781 -34.44 -30.07 50.39
N ASP A 782 -35.42 -30.44 49.57
CA ASP A 782 -35.32 -31.58 48.66
C ASP A 782 -34.21 -31.38 47.61
N ALA A 783 -34.12 -30.17 47.05
CA ALA A 783 -33.12 -29.88 46.01
C ALA A 783 -31.69 -29.90 46.56
N LEU A 784 -31.46 -29.34 47.76
CA LEU A 784 -30.15 -29.29 48.41
C LEU A 784 -29.67 -30.66 48.90
N THR A 785 -30.58 -31.48 49.41
CA THR A 785 -30.26 -32.86 49.81
C THR A 785 -29.91 -33.74 48.61
N THR A 786 -30.60 -33.58 47.48
CA THR A 786 -30.29 -34.29 46.23
C THR A 786 -28.96 -33.83 45.62
N SER A 787 -28.63 -32.54 45.73
CA SER A 787 -27.35 -31.96 45.28
C SER A 787 -26.14 -32.50 46.06
N MET A 788 -26.27 -32.75 47.38
CA MET A 788 -25.18 -33.31 48.19
C MET A 788 -24.84 -34.79 47.88
N VAL A 789 -25.80 -35.57 47.37
CA VAL A 789 -25.63 -37.00 47.04
C VAL A 789 -24.90 -37.19 45.69
N SER A 790 -25.04 -36.25 44.75
CA SER A 790 -24.32 -36.30 43.46
C SER A 790 -22.85 -35.88 43.59
N VAL A 791 -22.51 -34.99 44.53
CA VAL A 791 -21.12 -34.56 44.80
C VAL A 791 -20.30 -35.68 45.46
N THR A 792 -20.93 -36.55 46.25
CA THR A 792 -20.25 -37.68 46.92
C THR A 792 -20.05 -38.91 46.04
N THR A 793 -20.76 -39.03 44.91
CA THR A 793 -20.66 -40.18 43.99
C THR A 793 -19.81 -39.90 42.72
N GLY A 794 -19.38 -38.66 42.50
CA GLY A 794 -18.71 -38.23 41.27
C GLY A 794 -17.18 -38.46 41.16
N THR A 795 -16.53 -39.19 42.07
CA THR A 795 -15.06 -39.41 42.01
C THR A 795 -14.61 -40.69 41.30
N LEU A 796 -15.50 -41.48 40.72
CA LEU A 796 -15.10 -42.66 39.93
C LEU A 796 -16.02 -42.86 38.72
N THR A 797 -15.61 -42.33 37.56
CA THR A 797 -15.51 -43.08 36.28
C THR A 797 -15.23 -42.11 35.13
N SER A 798 -13.96 -42.01 34.75
CA SER A 798 -13.56 -41.70 33.39
C SER A 798 -13.80 -42.95 32.53
N GLN A 799 -14.71 -42.90 31.55
CA GLN A 799 -14.64 -43.78 30.38
C GLN A 799 -15.32 -43.15 29.16
N SER A 800 -14.47 -42.78 28.21
CA SER A 800 -14.63 -42.76 26.76
C SER A 800 -15.96 -43.27 26.17
N LYS A 801 -16.58 -42.43 25.32
CA LYS A 801 -17.26 -42.92 24.11
C LYS A 801 -17.14 -41.89 22.98
N GLU A 802 -16.34 -42.27 21.99
CA GLU A 802 -16.45 -41.82 20.60
C GLU A 802 -17.86 -42.10 20.05
N LEU A 803 -18.29 -41.27 19.09
CA LEU A 803 -19.12 -41.57 17.90
C LEU A 803 -19.67 -40.22 17.38
N SER A 804 -19.04 -39.64 16.35
CA SER A 804 -19.36 -39.80 14.92
C SER A 804 -20.46 -38.85 14.42
N SER A 805 -20.06 -38.00 13.47
CA SER A 805 -20.85 -37.15 12.56
C SER A 805 -21.99 -37.91 11.84
N PRO A 806 -22.97 -37.22 11.24
CA PRO A 806 -22.76 -36.38 10.05
C PRO A 806 -22.79 -34.87 10.30
#